data_AF-A0A661TAU6-F1
#
_entry.id   AF-A0A661TAU6-F1
#
_cell.length_a   1.000
_cell.length_b   1.000
_cell.length_c   1.000
_cell.angle_alpha   90.00
_cell.angle_beta   90.00
_cell.angle_gamma   90.00
#
_symmetry.space_group_name_H-M   'P 1'
#
loop_
_entity.id
_entity.type
_entity.pdbx_description
1 polymer ?
#
loop_
_entity_poly.entity_id
_entity_poly.type
_entity_poly.pdbx_seq_one_letter_code
_entity_poly.pdbx_strand_id
1 'polypeptide(L)'
;MEKIIYGTKNMKQTYLGILISLVICMAFLLSAVPVFGAPGDACRWGRIETCNGRCKSQSWINRHRGDGTCDNKLNCAYFNYDDGDCWNCYEDNDGDTYGNNIKAPCGTGTVDNNDDCDDTNADIHPGAAEVCDSVDNDCDGSVDEGLPMTRYYRDHDGDDYGRNSGSKQYCNDTIAASHGYVPQGGDCRDWDVTVYPGAPEICDDKDNDCNGVVDDGADFNTYYRDRDRDSFGNPSQTRVTCATSPPSGYVTDNTDCDDRNANIHPGATEVCDGVDNDCANGIDDGLPTTTYYHDADDDEYGNPSDTTETCASTPPNHYVTDDTDCDDGNADVHPGATEICGNGVDDDCAGGDQACETGDECDCGWEWHHGHRVWECNGQYDCNGDCQSNWRINRDLNDDECDEYLNCEYFNHDGGHCEIIADCYIDSDGDTYGDPEGETDDYSFGSHCPDGFVDNNDDCQDAVEFVEGDVTYYGADFNPDAVEVCDGLDNDCDGSVDEGLAVSTYYQDGDGDTYGNPDVHMDACAVPANFVEDHTDCDDTNADIHPGAYDICENSVDEDCNGEDRDCGDIASVCADLSNVPLETQVEAAPPIVMLLMDDSGSMDWSLLCPEKGGKFIIGNSDYEDYDDVEEYWHSQYWGYNGVYYNPDLDYSPWPDTNTATYDDADMDDPKSHPEESGTRDLNSRFDSFDGVNVCWAHYYVWSSTEEAPYMINITGSGGSYSLDYYKVSDCNGDCSSANVTIDDFESDDSPPDDVITGRTAAQERQNFANWYQYYRTRQLTAISAMANMVNSVQGMKMGLHTLKHNNDINMIAPRMVDTNRGVILDDLYNVGAAHGTPLRKALKAVGEYYASGEDSPYSDSNNGGQCQQAYCIMMTDGYYNGSDPSSVGNQDADTAGNPYDGGEFADTYSDTLADVAMKYYKNDLKTNLVNVVPTSADDLATHQHMVTYSISFGMEGVYDPDDYSNCPLGVDSCPDWPDVDEDSEDKRSITDLWHAAVNGRGKFMKANNAQQLAYALIALMQDVSKREGSGASVAVNSHELKQGTRMYQGTYNSAGWSG
;
A
#
# COMPACT_ATOMS: atom_id res chain seq x y z
N MET A 1 -41.56 34.54 29.44
CA MET A 1 -40.65 35.32 30.31
C MET A 1 -39.40 34.47 30.43
N GLU A 2 -38.62 34.42 29.35
CA GLU A 2 -37.39 35.21 29.09
C GLU A 2 -36.17 34.38 29.53
N LYS A 3 -35.53 33.63 28.61
CA LYS A 3 -34.37 34.04 27.75
C LYS A 3 -33.22 34.63 28.60
N ILE A 4 -32.12 33.91 28.83
CA ILE A 4 -30.98 33.65 27.90
C ILE A 4 -30.50 34.94 27.25
N ILE A 5 -29.19 35.26 27.37
CA ILE A 5 -28.31 35.79 26.30
C ILE A 5 -26.91 36.14 26.83
N TYR A 6 -25.90 35.54 26.17
CA TYR A 6 -24.53 36.01 25.84
C TYR A 6 -23.49 36.15 26.96
N GLY A 7 -22.24 35.73 26.77
CA GLY A 7 -21.57 35.20 25.57
C GLY A 7 -20.06 35.37 25.66
N THR A 8 -19.35 34.71 24.74
CA THR A 8 -18.01 35.04 24.20
C THR A 8 -16.84 34.94 25.19
N LYS A 9 -15.62 34.55 24.84
CA LYS A 9 -14.96 34.03 23.63
C LYS A 9 -13.52 33.79 24.11
N ASN A 10 -12.84 32.86 23.45
CA ASN A 10 -11.42 32.91 23.12
C ASN A 10 -10.37 32.50 24.17
N MET A 11 -9.45 31.73 23.59
CA MET A 11 -7.99 31.70 23.76
C MET A 11 -7.42 30.69 24.75
N LYS A 12 -6.88 29.64 24.10
CA LYS A 12 -5.48 29.23 24.11
C LYS A 12 -4.85 28.88 25.47
N GLN A 13 -4.48 27.59 25.52
CA GLN A 13 -3.16 27.08 25.91
C GLN A 13 -2.67 27.34 27.34
N THR A 14 -2.52 26.20 28.03
CA THR A 14 -1.28 25.75 28.67
C THR A 14 -0.78 26.58 29.85
N TYR A 15 -0.87 26.02 31.05
CA TYR A 15 0.18 26.12 32.07
C TYR A 15 0.02 24.99 33.10
N LEU A 16 0.91 24.00 33.06
CA LEU A 16 1.28 23.26 34.26
C LEU A 16 2.79 23.49 34.50
N GLY A 17 3.08 24.55 35.23
CA GLY A 17 4.42 24.94 35.66
C GLY A 17 4.51 24.99 37.18
N ILE A 18 4.91 23.85 37.75
CA ILE A 18 5.88 23.67 38.83
C ILE A 18 5.71 24.49 40.12
N LEU A 19 5.38 23.73 41.17
CA LEU A 19 5.59 24.00 42.58
C LEU A 19 7.09 24.09 42.93
N ILE A 20 7.52 25.23 43.48
CA ILE A 20 8.54 25.26 44.54
C ILE A 20 8.08 26.28 45.57
N SER A 21 7.88 25.85 46.82
CA SER A 21 8.57 26.45 47.98
C SER A 21 8.03 25.92 49.32
N LEU A 22 8.96 25.29 50.02
CA LEU A 22 8.99 25.01 51.43
C LEU A 22 9.31 26.32 52.21
N VAL A 23 8.86 26.38 53.48
CA VAL A 23 9.48 27.10 54.64
C VAL A 23 8.80 28.38 55.19
N ILE A 24 8.06 28.16 56.30
CA ILE A 24 8.06 28.87 57.62
C ILE A 24 7.62 30.35 57.70
N CYS A 25 6.54 30.67 58.45
CA CYS A 25 6.55 31.23 59.84
C CYS A 25 5.21 31.86 60.32
N MET A 26 4.99 31.80 61.65
CA MET A 26 4.20 32.70 62.54
C MET A 26 2.66 32.59 62.74
N ALA A 27 2.30 31.89 63.83
CA ALA A 27 1.54 32.33 65.02
C ALA A 27 0.62 33.59 65.00
N PHE A 28 -0.67 33.45 65.42
CA PHE A 28 -1.27 33.94 66.69
C PHE A 28 -2.84 34.01 66.69
N LEU A 29 -3.45 33.17 67.55
CA LEU A 29 -4.57 33.36 68.51
C LEU A 29 -6.03 33.83 68.15
N LEU A 30 -6.95 33.08 68.81
CA LEU A 30 -8.30 33.40 69.37
C LEU A 30 -9.50 33.30 68.39
N SER A 31 -10.62 32.58 68.67
CA SER A 31 -11.27 32.26 69.95
C SER A 31 -12.41 31.19 69.86
N ALA A 32 -12.57 30.42 70.95
CA ALA A 32 -13.82 29.90 71.57
C ALA A 32 -14.53 28.60 71.08
N VAL A 33 -14.12 27.43 71.63
CA VAL A 33 -14.77 26.57 72.69
C VAL A 33 -16.32 26.46 72.72
N PRO A 34 -16.97 25.31 73.11
CA PRO A 34 -16.49 24.01 73.66
C PRO A 34 -17.04 22.76 72.89
N VAL A 35 -16.60 21.50 73.07
CA VAL A 35 -16.95 20.53 74.15
C VAL A 35 -16.35 19.17 73.73
N PHE A 36 -15.52 18.58 74.61
CA PHE A 36 -15.18 17.16 74.82
C PHE A 36 -14.64 16.27 73.68
N GLY A 37 -13.38 15.86 73.85
CA GLY A 37 -12.74 14.76 73.13
C GLY A 37 -12.79 13.42 73.87
N ALA A 38 -12.44 12.38 73.12
CA ALA A 38 -12.08 11.02 73.54
C ALA A 38 -11.10 10.46 72.48
N PRO A 39 -10.36 9.36 72.74
CA PRO A 39 -9.78 8.91 74.00
C PRO A 39 -8.28 8.59 73.88
N GLY A 40 -7.59 8.58 75.02
CA GLY A 40 -6.39 7.77 75.22
C GLY A 40 -6.76 6.55 76.05
N ASP A 41 -6.36 5.36 75.61
CA ASP A 41 -6.62 4.12 76.34
C ASP A 41 -5.48 3.82 77.32
N ALA A 42 -5.78 4.05 78.58
CA ALA A 42 -5.27 3.25 79.68
C ALA A 42 -6.49 2.64 80.37
N CYS A 43 -6.63 1.31 80.38
CA CYS A 43 -7.72 0.68 81.13
C CYS A 43 -7.27 -0.60 81.85
N ARG A 44 -7.27 -0.53 83.19
CA ARG A 44 -7.48 -1.68 84.08
C ARG A 44 -8.92 -1.67 84.60
N TRP A 45 -9.54 -2.85 84.47
CA TRP A 45 -10.53 -3.51 85.35
C TRP A 45 -12.01 -3.04 85.40
N GLY A 46 -12.91 -3.95 85.01
CA GLY A 46 -14.31 -3.98 85.50
C GLY A 46 -15.29 -4.92 84.78
N ARG A 47 -15.38 -6.19 85.24
CA ARG A 47 -16.51 -7.16 85.26
C ARG A 47 -17.63 -7.12 84.19
N ILE A 48 -17.88 -8.30 83.56
CA ILE A 48 -19.23 -8.81 83.23
C ILE A 48 -19.33 -10.31 83.56
N GLU A 49 -20.46 -10.70 84.15
CA GLU A 49 -20.86 -12.03 84.61
C GLU A 49 -21.63 -12.86 83.55
N THR A 50 -21.60 -14.20 83.72
CA THR A 50 -22.54 -15.25 83.21
C THR A 50 -22.45 -15.64 81.72
N CYS A 51 -22.50 -16.91 81.27
CA CYS A 51 -22.78 -18.21 81.90
C CYS A 51 -22.40 -19.40 80.97
N ASN A 52 -21.85 -20.46 81.56
CA ASN A 52 -22.07 -21.92 81.33
C ASN A 52 -21.95 -22.60 79.95
N GLY A 53 -21.01 -23.56 79.82
CA GLY A 53 -21.06 -24.53 78.70
C GLY A 53 -20.06 -25.70 78.56
N ARG A 54 -19.46 -26.26 79.63
CA ARG A 54 -18.81 -27.61 79.73
C ARG A 54 -17.73 -28.06 78.70
N CYS A 55 -16.54 -28.37 79.24
CA CYS A 55 -15.81 -29.62 78.89
C CYS A 55 -15.68 -30.51 80.12
N LYS A 56 -16.03 -31.79 79.95
CA LYS A 56 -15.92 -32.86 80.94
C LYS A 56 -14.54 -33.52 80.82
N SER A 57 -13.89 -33.76 81.95
CA SER A 57 -13.52 -35.10 82.46
C SER A 57 -12.22 -35.07 83.28
N GLN A 58 -12.02 -36.13 84.05
CA GLN A 58 -11.41 -36.18 85.36
C GLN A 58 -9.97 -36.72 85.31
N SER A 59 -8.96 -35.97 85.73
CA SER A 59 -7.82 -36.52 86.51
C SER A 59 -6.91 -35.42 87.09
N TRP A 60 -6.63 -35.58 88.39
CA TRP A 60 -5.57 -34.94 89.20
C TRP A 60 -5.80 -33.54 89.80
N ILE A 61 -6.38 -33.58 91.00
CA ILE A 61 -6.08 -32.67 92.09
C ILE A 61 -4.74 -33.08 92.70
N ASN A 62 -3.74 -32.20 92.70
CA ASN A 62 -2.98 -31.90 93.92
C ASN A 62 -2.50 -30.44 93.93
N ARG A 63 -2.93 -29.78 94.99
CA ARG A 63 -2.86 -28.36 95.34
C ARG A 63 -1.42 -27.96 95.70
N HIS A 64 -1.06 -26.69 95.43
CA HIS A 64 -0.23 -25.68 96.16
C HIS A 64 0.45 -24.77 95.10
N ARG A 65 -0.04 -23.61 94.69
CA ARG A 65 -0.44 -22.38 95.42
C ARG A 65 -1.68 -21.74 94.75
N GLY A 66 -2.43 -20.93 95.49
CA GLY A 66 -3.77 -20.49 95.11
C GLY A 66 -3.85 -19.09 94.49
N ASP A 67 -3.79 -18.99 93.17
CA ASP A 67 -4.09 -17.79 92.39
C ASP A 67 -4.99 -18.03 91.15
N GLY A 68 -5.27 -19.27 90.77
CA GLY A 68 -6.36 -19.57 89.84
C GLY A 68 -6.09 -19.22 88.37
N THR A 69 -4.83 -19.15 87.94
CA THR A 69 -4.47 -19.12 86.51
C THR A 69 -4.19 -20.54 86.01
N CYS A 70 -4.80 -20.94 84.90
CA CYS A 70 -4.36 -22.11 84.12
C CYS A 70 -3.07 -21.71 83.39
N ASP A 71 -1.97 -22.38 83.68
CA ASP A 71 -0.70 -22.18 82.97
C ASP A 71 -0.66 -23.05 81.71
N ASN A 72 -0.47 -22.43 80.55
CA ASN A 72 -0.31 -23.09 79.25
C ASN A 72 1.15 -23.52 79.02
N LYS A 73 1.90 -23.87 80.07
CA LYS A 73 3.27 -24.40 79.97
C LYS A 73 3.30 -25.85 79.53
N LEU A 74 2.84 -26.12 78.31
CA LEU A 74 2.99 -27.42 77.65
C LEU A 74 3.72 -27.37 76.31
N ASN A 75 4.55 -26.34 76.04
CA ASN A 75 5.34 -26.23 74.81
C ASN A 75 6.81 -25.77 75.01
N CYS A 76 7.37 -25.88 76.22
CA CYS A 76 8.79 -25.57 76.46
C CYS A 76 9.67 -26.77 76.09
N ALA A 77 10.73 -26.55 75.29
CA ALA A 77 11.70 -27.60 74.98
C ALA A 77 12.62 -27.93 76.18
N TYR A 78 12.94 -26.94 77.03
CA TYR A 78 13.75 -27.12 78.23
C TYR A 78 13.18 -26.31 79.42
N PHE A 79 13.09 -26.94 80.60
CA PHE A 79 12.60 -26.34 81.84
C PHE A 79 13.69 -26.45 82.92
N ASN A 80 14.14 -25.31 83.46
CA ASN A 80 15.11 -25.30 84.55
C ASN A 80 14.38 -25.36 85.91
N TYR A 81 14.58 -26.47 86.64
CA TYR A 81 13.91 -26.73 87.92
C TYR A 81 14.41 -25.87 89.09
N ASP A 82 15.59 -25.23 88.97
CA ASP A 82 16.17 -24.45 90.06
C ASP A 82 15.64 -23.00 90.10
N ASP A 83 15.25 -22.43 88.95
CA ASP A 83 14.84 -21.02 88.83
C ASP A 83 13.39 -20.81 88.33
N GLY A 84 12.74 -21.83 87.76
CA GLY A 84 11.32 -21.79 87.36
C GLY A 84 11.02 -21.13 86.01
N ASP A 85 12.06 -20.80 85.23
CA ASP A 85 11.96 -20.18 83.90
C ASP A 85 11.85 -21.21 82.76
N CYS A 86 11.10 -20.84 81.73
CA CYS A 86 10.92 -21.57 80.47
C CYS A 86 11.66 -20.82 79.37
N TRP A 87 12.62 -21.46 78.70
CA TRP A 87 13.40 -20.85 77.62
C TRP A 87 13.09 -21.58 76.30
N ASN A 88 12.74 -20.81 75.27
CA ASN A 88 12.71 -21.24 73.88
C ASN A 88 13.87 -20.53 73.20
N CYS A 89 14.88 -21.28 72.78
CA CYS A 89 16.02 -20.70 72.07
C CYS A 89 16.07 -21.23 70.65
N TYR A 90 16.51 -20.37 69.74
CA TYR A 90 16.60 -20.62 68.31
C TYR A 90 18.05 -20.48 67.87
N GLU A 91 18.46 -21.21 66.84
CA GLU A 91 19.82 -21.09 66.31
C GLU A 91 20.02 -19.68 65.74
N ASP A 92 21.17 -19.10 66.04
CA ASP A 92 21.66 -17.80 65.59
C ASP A 92 23.01 -18.08 64.91
N ASN A 93 22.97 -18.31 63.60
CA ASN A 93 24.09 -18.88 62.85
C ASN A 93 25.08 -17.81 62.34
N ASP A 94 24.65 -16.56 62.20
CA ASP A 94 25.48 -15.44 61.79
C ASP A 94 25.89 -14.50 62.94
N GLY A 95 25.26 -14.60 64.10
CA GLY A 95 25.63 -13.95 65.35
C GLY A 95 25.06 -12.55 65.55
N ASP A 96 23.97 -12.21 64.86
CA ASP A 96 23.36 -10.88 64.85
C ASP A 96 22.33 -10.63 65.98
N THR A 97 22.06 -11.67 66.78
CA THR A 97 21.11 -11.74 67.90
C THR A 97 19.64 -11.98 67.54
N TYR A 98 19.33 -12.21 66.27
CA TYR A 98 18.11 -12.81 65.79
C TYR A 98 18.36 -14.28 65.44
N GLY A 99 17.28 -15.05 65.30
CA GLY A 99 17.41 -16.49 65.14
C GLY A 99 16.37 -17.04 64.20
N ASN A 100 16.69 -18.18 63.62
CA ASN A 100 15.81 -18.85 62.67
C ASN A 100 14.62 -19.57 63.33
N ASN A 101 13.85 -20.29 62.51
CA ASN A 101 12.73 -21.11 62.98
C ASN A 101 13.15 -22.49 63.56
N ILE A 102 14.44 -22.74 63.77
CA ILE A 102 15.02 -23.99 64.29
C ILE A 102 15.30 -23.86 65.79
N LYS A 103 14.57 -24.65 66.59
CA LYS A 103 14.76 -24.66 68.05
C LYS A 103 16.02 -25.43 68.45
N ALA A 104 16.86 -24.82 69.28
CA ALA A 104 18.09 -25.40 69.81
C ALA A 104 18.20 -25.30 71.35
N PRO A 105 19.08 -26.11 71.98
CA PRO A 105 19.37 -25.96 73.41
C PRO A 105 20.01 -24.60 73.69
N CYS A 106 19.43 -23.85 74.62
CA CYS A 106 19.93 -22.54 75.01
C CYS A 106 21.40 -22.58 75.43
N GLY A 107 22.25 -21.87 74.69
CA GLY A 107 23.70 -21.88 74.83
C GLY A 107 24.38 -20.77 74.04
N THR A 108 25.67 -20.92 73.78
CA THR A 108 26.41 -20.01 72.89
C THR A 108 26.02 -20.29 71.43
N GLY A 109 25.57 -19.27 70.70
CA GLY A 109 25.06 -19.38 69.32
C GLY A 109 23.55 -19.65 69.22
N THR A 110 22.77 -19.20 70.21
CA THR A 110 21.30 -19.30 70.19
C THR A 110 20.66 -18.09 70.85
N VAL A 111 19.52 -17.59 70.33
CA VAL A 111 18.79 -16.41 70.83
C VAL A 111 17.35 -16.75 71.25
N ASP A 112 16.62 -15.82 71.87
CA ASP A 112 15.27 -16.04 72.41
C ASP A 112 14.11 -15.59 71.50
N ASN A 113 14.42 -15.19 70.26
CA ASN A 113 13.47 -14.83 69.21
C ASN A 113 13.68 -15.72 67.97
N ASN A 114 12.70 -15.76 67.06
CA ASN A 114 12.74 -16.53 65.81
C ASN A 114 12.43 -15.65 64.58
N ASP A 115 12.82 -14.39 64.66
CA ASP A 115 12.33 -13.33 63.79
C ASP A 115 13.27 -13.08 62.58
N ASP A 116 14.33 -13.87 62.45
CA ASP A 116 15.31 -13.74 61.37
C ASP A 116 14.84 -14.41 60.07
N CYS A 117 14.82 -13.63 58.99
CA CYS A 117 14.44 -14.09 57.67
C CYS A 117 15.61 -14.66 56.85
N ASP A 118 16.88 -14.33 57.18
CA ASP A 118 18.09 -14.96 56.64
C ASP A 118 19.20 -15.08 57.71
N ASP A 119 19.05 -16.10 58.55
CA ASP A 119 19.98 -16.50 59.63
C ASP A 119 21.38 -16.95 59.16
N THR A 120 21.73 -16.69 57.90
CA THR A 120 23.10 -16.84 57.41
C THR A 120 23.80 -15.50 57.13
N ASN A 121 23.09 -14.39 57.27
CA ASN A 121 23.55 -13.06 56.97
C ASN A 121 23.15 -12.03 58.06
N ALA A 122 24.14 -11.66 58.89
CA ALA A 122 23.96 -10.73 60.01
C ALA A 122 23.56 -9.29 59.64
N ASP A 123 23.47 -8.95 58.34
CA ASP A 123 22.95 -7.67 57.85
C ASP A 123 21.45 -7.74 57.49
N ILE A 124 20.81 -8.92 57.54
CA ILE A 124 19.39 -9.15 57.23
C ILE A 124 18.67 -9.60 58.50
N HIS A 125 17.94 -8.69 59.15
CA HIS A 125 17.23 -8.98 60.39
C HIS A 125 16.22 -7.90 60.76
N PRO A 126 15.25 -8.19 61.66
CA PRO A 126 14.32 -7.21 62.19
C PRO A 126 14.96 -5.88 62.61
N GLY A 127 14.62 -4.80 61.89
CA GLY A 127 15.09 -3.44 62.14
C GLY A 127 16.51 -3.14 61.61
N ALA A 128 17.04 -3.94 60.69
CA ALA A 128 18.14 -3.54 59.82
C ALA A 128 17.73 -2.33 58.95
N ALA A 129 18.68 -1.73 58.24
CA ALA A 129 18.38 -0.64 57.32
C ALA A 129 18.30 -1.20 55.91
N GLU A 130 17.20 -0.91 55.20
CA GLU A 130 17.03 -1.28 53.80
C GLU A 130 18.19 -0.77 52.93
N VAL A 131 18.68 -1.68 52.08
CA VAL A 131 19.70 -1.47 51.08
C VAL A 131 19.07 -1.81 49.74
N CYS A 132 19.27 -0.97 48.73
CA CYS A 132 18.74 -1.19 47.39
C CYS A 132 19.38 -2.42 46.73
N ASP A 133 18.90 -3.62 47.04
CA ASP A 133 19.44 -4.91 46.60
C ASP A 133 18.36 -5.98 46.31
N SER A 134 17.08 -5.59 46.36
CA SER A 134 15.93 -6.48 46.12
C SER A 134 15.78 -7.61 47.14
N VAL A 135 16.35 -7.42 48.33
CA VAL A 135 16.17 -8.27 49.51
C VAL A 135 15.46 -7.47 50.59
N ASP A 136 14.55 -8.12 51.31
CA ASP A 136 13.93 -7.57 52.53
C ASP A 136 14.98 -7.62 53.65
N ASN A 137 15.72 -6.54 53.87
CA ASN A 137 16.82 -6.52 54.84
C ASN A 137 16.31 -6.43 56.27
N ASP A 138 15.17 -5.77 56.49
CA ASP A 138 14.62 -5.55 57.83
C ASP A 138 13.53 -6.56 58.24
N CYS A 139 13.26 -7.55 57.39
CA CYS A 139 12.32 -8.64 57.57
C CYS A 139 10.87 -8.19 57.87
N ASP A 140 10.43 -7.01 57.40
CA ASP A 140 9.07 -6.51 57.61
C ASP A 140 8.03 -7.03 56.59
N GLY A 141 8.50 -7.71 55.54
CA GLY A 141 7.71 -8.27 54.45
C GLY A 141 7.57 -7.34 53.24
N SER A 142 8.21 -6.18 53.27
CA SER A 142 8.41 -5.26 52.14
C SER A 142 9.87 -5.37 51.67
N VAL A 143 10.16 -4.96 50.44
CA VAL A 143 11.53 -5.02 49.88
C VAL A 143 11.91 -3.61 49.45
N ASP A 144 13.10 -3.16 49.85
CA ASP A 144 13.70 -1.88 49.49
C ASP A 144 12.86 -0.64 49.91
N GLU A 145 12.04 -0.73 50.96
CA GLU A 145 11.19 0.39 51.39
C GLU A 145 11.95 1.49 52.13
N GLY A 146 11.37 2.69 52.17
CA GLY A 146 12.01 3.87 52.80
C GLY A 146 13.20 4.44 52.02
N LEU A 147 13.60 3.83 50.91
CA LEU A 147 14.57 4.33 49.94
C LEU A 147 13.93 5.28 48.91
N PRO A 148 14.71 6.16 48.25
CA PRO A 148 14.20 7.02 47.19
C PRO A 148 13.80 6.18 45.97
N MET A 149 12.51 5.97 45.79
CA MET A 149 11.94 5.21 44.67
C MET A 149 11.66 6.11 43.46
N THR A 150 12.18 5.72 42.30
CA THR A 150 11.89 6.33 41.01
C THR A 150 10.95 5.43 40.22
N ARG A 151 10.10 6.04 39.38
CA ARG A 151 9.19 5.29 38.49
C ARG A 151 9.93 4.95 37.20
N TYR A 152 9.81 3.70 36.78
CA TYR A 152 10.33 3.17 35.53
C TYR A 152 9.21 2.49 34.76
N TYR A 153 9.36 2.40 33.44
CA TYR A 153 8.43 1.85 32.48
C TYR A 153 9.03 0.57 31.92
N ARG A 154 8.20 -0.45 31.69
CA ARG A 154 8.73 -1.70 31.11
C ARG A 154 9.11 -1.37 29.67
N ASP A 155 10.27 -1.84 29.25
CA ASP A 155 10.79 -1.68 27.89
C ASP A 155 10.93 -3.10 27.35
N HIS A 156 10.12 -3.46 26.36
CA HIS A 156 10.05 -4.83 25.86
C HIS A 156 10.89 -5.05 24.60
N ASP A 157 10.96 -4.08 23.71
CA ASP A 157 11.71 -4.15 22.46
C ASP A 157 13.16 -3.64 22.56
N GLY A 158 13.50 -2.95 23.65
CA GLY A 158 14.85 -2.51 23.97
C GLY A 158 15.25 -1.20 23.29
N ASP A 159 14.31 -0.32 23.00
CA ASP A 159 14.55 1.01 22.40
C ASP A 159 14.83 2.14 23.41
N ASP A 160 14.93 1.79 24.70
CA ASP A 160 15.09 2.67 25.86
C ASP A 160 13.85 3.52 26.21
N TYR A 161 12.70 3.30 25.57
CA TYR A 161 11.40 3.83 25.94
C TYR A 161 10.50 2.70 26.46
N GLY A 162 9.48 3.08 27.24
CA GLY A 162 8.56 2.11 27.78
C GLY A 162 7.15 2.63 27.87
N ARG A 163 6.19 1.72 27.84
CA ARG A 163 4.77 2.09 27.84
C ARG A 163 4.36 2.71 29.17
N ASN A 164 3.59 3.79 29.10
CA ASN A 164 3.09 4.49 30.29
C ASN A 164 2.21 3.61 31.20
N SER A 165 1.54 2.61 30.64
CA SER A 165 0.78 1.59 31.38
C SER A 165 1.70 0.46 31.82
N GLY A 166 1.77 0.19 33.13
CA GLY A 166 2.61 -0.91 33.67
C GLY A 166 3.86 -0.45 34.41
N SER A 167 4.01 0.85 34.66
CA SER A 167 5.16 1.40 35.39
C SER A 167 5.35 0.78 36.77
N LYS A 168 6.59 0.46 37.15
CA LYS A 168 6.99 0.00 38.49
C LYS A 168 7.92 1.00 39.16
N GLN A 169 8.08 0.85 40.48
CA GLN A 169 9.00 1.66 41.26
C GLN A 169 10.24 0.84 41.60
N TYR A 170 11.41 1.42 41.38
CA TYR A 170 12.69 0.85 41.77
C TYR A 170 13.55 1.93 42.46
N CYS A 171 14.45 1.50 43.33
CA CYS A 171 15.31 2.40 44.09
C CYS A 171 16.53 2.91 43.29
N ASN A 172 16.88 2.28 42.16
CA ASN A 172 17.87 2.79 41.20
C ASN A 172 17.70 2.21 39.78
N ASP A 173 18.37 2.83 38.80
CA ASP A 173 18.31 2.46 37.38
C ASP A 173 18.86 1.06 37.09
N THR A 174 19.87 0.60 37.84
CA THR A 174 20.53 -0.69 37.61
C THR A 174 19.61 -1.87 37.95
N ILE A 175 18.84 -1.76 39.04
CA ILE A 175 17.83 -2.76 39.42
C ILE A 175 16.64 -2.69 38.48
N ALA A 176 16.22 -1.49 38.05
CA ALA A 176 15.16 -1.37 37.05
C ALA A 176 15.55 -2.08 35.73
N ALA A 177 16.75 -1.78 35.21
CA ALA A 177 17.27 -2.38 33.99
C ALA A 177 17.45 -3.90 34.11
N SER A 178 17.88 -4.43 35.27
CA SER A 178 17.97 -5.89 35.47
C SER A 178 16.62 -6.61 35.42
N HIS A 179 15.52 -5.86 35.50
CA HIS A 179 14.15 -6.36 35.39
C HIS A 179 13.45 -5.94 34.09
N GLY A 180 14.16 -5.33 33.12
CA GLY A 180 13.59 -4.90 31.84
C GLY A 180 12.73 -3.62 31.96
N TYR A 181 13.20 -2.64 32.74
CA TYR A 181 12.53 -1.35 32.89
C TYR A 181 13.48 -0.17 32.65
N VAL A 182 12.99 0.89 32.01
CA VAL A 182 13.71 2.12 31.67
C VAL A 182 13.03 3.37 32.24
N PRO A 183 13.76 4.48 32.49
CA PRO A 183 13.18 5.66 33.11
C PRO A 183 12.34 6.52 32.16
N GLN A 184 12.51 6.38 30.84
CA GLN A 184 11.74 7.06 29.82
C GLN A 184 10.42 6.33 29.61
N GLY A 185 9.32 7.08 29.56
CA GLY A 185 8.00 6.55 29.23
C GLY A 185 7.41 7.34 28.08
N GLY A 186 6.36 6.82 27.47
CA GLY A 186 5.70 7.50 26.34
C GLY A 186 5.63 6.66 25.08
N ASP A 187 6.24 5.48 25.10
CA ASP A 187 6.12 4.51 24.03
C ASP A 187 4.65 4.13 23.80
N CYS A 188 4.22 4.28 22.54
CA CYS A 188 2.90 3.93 22.06
C CYS A 188 2.82 2.46 21.60
N ARG A 189 3.95 1.81 21.25
CA ARG A 189 4.07 0.39 20.88
C ARG A 189 5.36 -0.25 21.43
N ASP A 190 5.30 -0.60 22.72
CA ASP A 190 6.33 -1.28 23.55
C ASP A 190 7.07 -2.50 22.97
N TRP A 191 6.64 -3.02 21.82
CA TRP A 191 7.13 -4.24 21.18
C TRP A 191 7.73 -3.99 19.79
N ASP A 192 7.75 -2.74 19.34
CA ASP A 192 8.25 -2.30 18.06
C ASP A 192 9.35 -1.26 18.30
N VAL A 193 10.61 -1.71 18.21
CA VAL A 193 11.83 -0.90 18.42
C VAL A 193 11.93 0.33 17.51
N THR A 194 11.05 0.45 16.51
CA THR A 194 10.98 1.58 15.59
C THR A 194 9.92 2.63 15.99
N VAL A 195 9.17 2.39 17.06
CA VAL A 195 8.03 3.21 17.47
C VAL A 195 8.23 3.74 18.88
N TYR A 196 8.74 4.96 18.99
CA TYR A 196 8.97 5.62 20.27
C TYR A 196 8.91 7.15 20.14
N PRO A 197 8.67 7.87 21.25
CA PRO A 197 8.66 9.33 21.26
C PRO A 197 9.86 9.97 20.54
N GLY A 198 9.62 10.57 19.38
CA GLY A 198 10.63 11.22 18.55
C GLY A 198 11.46 10.29 17.65
N ALA A 199 10.97 9.09 17.35
CA ALA A 199 11.49 8.27 16.24
C ALA A 199 11.31 9.01 14.90
N PRO A 200 12.12 8.72 13.87
CA PRO A 200 11.81 9.14 12.50
C PRO A 200 10.54 8.44 12.00
N GLU A 201 9.64 9.19 11.38
CA GLU A 201 8.46 8.62 10.71
C GLU A 201 8.88 7.77 9.51
N ILE A 202 8.30 6.58 9.43
CA ILE A 202 8.51 5.61 8.36
C ILE A 202 7.13 5.30 7.80
N CYS A 203 6.97 5.28 6.48
CA CYS A 203 5.68 4.98 5.87
C CYS A 203 5.22 3.54 6.10
N ASP A 204 4.62 3.26 7.25
CA ASP A 204 4.09 1.95 7.60
C ASP A 204 2.69 2.02 8.24
N ASP A 205 1.97 3.14 8.02
CA ASP A 205 0.66 3.45 8.61
C ASP A 205 0.71 3.44 10.16
N LYS A 206 1.89 3.66 10.75
CA LYS A 206 2.06 3.81 12.19
C LYS A 206 2.49 5.24 12.51
N ASP A 207 2.15 5.62 13.72
CA ASP A 207 2.66 6.83 14.37
C ASP A 207 3.98 6.41 15.04
N ASN A 208 5.10 6.44 14.29
CA ASN A 208 6.39 5.95 14.79
C ASN A 208 6.92 6.84 15.91
N ASP A 209 6.69 8.14 15.85
CA ASP A 209 7.19 9.11 16.80
C ASP A 209 6.26 9.35 18.01
N CYS A 210 5.11 8.66 18.03
CA CYS A 210 4.07 8.72 19.04
C CYS A 210 3.51 10.14 19.28
N ASN A 211 3.47 11.00 18.25
CA ASN A 211 2.95 12.37 18.33
C ASN A 211 1.43 12.47 18.15
N GLY A 212 0.78 11.38 17.72
CA GLY A 212 -0.65 11.28 17.49
C GLY A 212 -1.09 11.57 16.05
N VAL A 213 -0.15 11.69 15.11
CA VAL A 213 -0.37 11.85 13.68
C VAL A 213 0.45 10.78 12.97
N VAL A 214 -0.19 10.04 12.06
CA VAL A 214 0.46 8.94 11.33
C VAL A 214 1.22 9.51 10.13
N ASP A 215 2.47 9.10 9.93
CA ASP A 215 3.34 9.38 8.79
C ASP A 215 3.61 10.88 8.52
N ASP A 216 3.57 11.74 9.54
CA ASP A 216 3.65 13.20 9.38
C ASP A 216 5.05 13.76 9.07
N GLY A 217 6.03 12.87 8.94
CA GLY A 217 7.41 13.15 8.55
C GLY A 217 8.02 12.12 7.59
N ALA A 218 7.19 11.25 6.99
CA ALA A 218 7.63 10.25 6.02
C ALA A 218 7.84 10.85 4.62
N ASP A 219 8.74 10.26 3.82
CA ASP A 219 8.92 10.64 2.41
C ASP A 219 7.71 10.16 1.58
N PHE A 220 7.08 11.07 0.84
CA PHE A 220 5.91 10.77 -0.01
C PHE A 220 6.32 10.61 -1.47
N ASN A 221 5.93 9.49 -2.08
CA ASN A 221 6.05 9.24 -3.51
C ASN A 221 4.77 9.66 -4.23
N THR A 222 4.92 10.16 -5.46
CA THR A 222 3.80 10.46 -6.34
C THR A 222 3.69 9.35 -7.37
N TYR A 223 2.51 8.74 -7.47
CA TYR A 223 2.20 7.75 -8.50
C TYR A 223 1.09 8.25 -9.41
N TYR A 224 1.04 7.75 -10.62
CA TYR A 224 0.16 8.18 -11.71
C TYR A 224 -0.75 7.04 -12.09
N ARG A 225 -2.04 7.31 -12.24
CA ARG A 225 -3.03 6.26 -12.49
C ARG A 225 -2.75 5.60 -13.84
N ASP A 226 -2.64 4.29 -13.84
CA ASP A 226 -2.49 3.42 -15.02
C ASP A 226 -3.75 2.57 -15.14
N ARG A 227 -4.64 3.01 -16.02
CA ARG A 227 -6.00 2.48 -16.16
C ARG A 227 -6.05 1.29 -17.09
N ASP A 228 -5.34 1.34 -18.20
CA ASP A 228 -5.36 0.32 -19.25
C ASP A 228 -4.25 -0.72 -19.09
N ARG A 229 -3.34 -0.51 -18.14
CA ARG A 229 -2.33 -1.43 -17.64
C ARG A 229 -1.17 -1.65 -18.59
N ASP A 230 -0.73 -0.60 -19.28
CA ASP A 230 0.45 -0.63 -20.14
C ASP A 230 1.75 -0.20 -19.44
N SER A 231 1.65 0.16 -18.15
CA SER A 231 2.74 0.61 -17.27
C SER A 231 3.09 2.11 -17.36
N PHE A 232 2.36 2.88 -18.17
CA PHE A 232 2.45 4.34 -18.20
C PHE A 232 1.19 4.94 -17.54
N GLY A 233 1.35 6.07 -16.87
CA GLY A 233 0.30 6.64 -16.04
C GLY A 233 -0.05 8.06 -16.45
N ASN A 234 -1.29 8.46 -16.16
CA ASN A 234 -1.78 9.79 -16.49
C ASN A 234 -1.19 10.88 -15.56
N PRO A 235 -0.51 11.91 -16.09
CA PRO A 235 0.09 12.97 -15.28
C PRO A 235 -0.94 13.84 -14.55
N SER A 236 -2.20 13.86 -15.01
CA SER A 236 -3.30 14.60 -14.38
C SER A 236 -4.05 13.80 -13.31
N GLN A 237 -3.73 12.52 -13.12
CA GLN A 237 -4.36 11.65 -12.11
C GLN A 237 -3.31 11.08 -11.16
N THR A 238 -2.89 11.91 -10.21
CA THR A 238 -1.85 11.56 -9.25
C THR A 238 -2.42 11.00 -7.95
N ARG A 239 -1.70 10.06 -7.35
CA ARG A 239 -1.88 9.63 -5.96
C ARG A 239 -0.56 9.79 -5.22
N VAL A 240 -0.57 10.71 -4.26
CA VAL A 240 0.56 10.90 -3.35
C VAL A 240 0.39 9.92 -2.19
N THR A 241 1.39 9.09 -1.97
CA THR A 241 1.43 8.14 -0.87
C THR A 241 2.89 7.85 -0.53
N CYS A 242 3.14 7.56 0.73
CA CYS A 242 4.48 7.23 1.17
C CYS A 242 4.90 5.78 0.82
N ALA A 243 4.02 5.01 0.16
CA ALA A 243 4.36 3.67 -0.37
C ALA A 243 5.55 3.76 -1.33
N THR A 244 6.50 2.82 -1.25
CA THR A 244 7.66 2.72 -2.15
C THR A 244 7.40 1.87 -3.40
N SER A 245 6.24 1.21 -3.44
CA SER A 245 5.72 0.53 -4.60
C SER A 245 4.42 1.18 -5.07
N PRO A 246 4.16 1.26 -6.39
CA PRO A 246 2.93 1.83 -6.91
C PRO A 246 1.68 1.16 -6.32
N PRO A 247 0.69 1.93 -5.84
CA PRO A 247 -0.64 1.42 -5.53
C PRO A 247 -1.24 0.70 -6.75
N SER A 248 -2.04 -0.35 -6.52
CA SER A 248 -2.68 -1.07 -7.62
C SER A 248 -3.47 -0.12 -8.53
N GLY A 249 -3.18 -0.14 -9.84
CA GLY A 249 -3.75 0.76 -10.84
C GLY A 249 -3.05 2.13 -10.93
N TYR A 250 -1.84 2.23 -10.37
CA TYR A 250 -0.95 3.36 -10.51
C TYR A 250 0.46 2.86 -10.84
N VAL A 251 1.27 3.73 -11.43
CA VAL A 251 2.66 3.51 -11.82
C VAL A 251 3.49 4.76 -11.51
N THR A 252 4.81 4.65 -11.57
CA THR A 252 5.71 5.79 -11.35
C THR A 252 5.87 6.67 -12.58
N ASP A 253 5.65 6.09 -13.76
CA ASP A 253 5.81 6.79 -15.03
C ASP A 253 4.57 7.61 -15.36
N ASN A 254 4.75 8.87 -15.73
CA ASN A 254 3.66 9.85 -15.89
C ASN A 254 3.44 10.31 -17.32
N THR A 255 4.02 9.59 -18.27
CA THR A 255 4.17 10.08 -19.64
C THR A 255 3.06 9.59 -20.57
N ASP A 256 2.01 8.98 -20.04
CA ASP A 256 0.89 8.48 -20.86
C ASP A 256 -0.02 9.64 -21.34
N CYS A 257 -0.15 9.75 -22.66
CA CYS A 257 -1.01 10.74 -23.31
C CYS A 257 -2.47 10.26 -23.52
N ASP A 258 -2.78 8.97 -23.44
CA ASP A 258 -4.14 8.40 -23.42
C ASP A 258 -4.25 7.14 -22.55
N ASP A 259 -4.35 7.36 -21.23
CA ASP A 259 -4.58 6.40 -20.11
C ASP A 259 -5.94 5.65 -20.18
N ARG A 260 -6.30 5.18 -21.37
CA ARG A 260 -7.49 4.41 -21.72
C ARG A 260 -7.21 3.45 -22.86
N ASN A 261 -6.10 3.63 -23.57
CA ASN A 261 -5.68 2.81 -24.68
C ASN A 261 -4.21 2.42 -24.57
N ALA A 262 -3.97 1.19 -24.12
CA ALA A 262 -2.65 0.55 -23.98
C ALA A 262 -1.78 0.43 -25.26
N ASN A 263 -2.19 1.04 -26.37
CA ASN A 263 -1.37 1.17 -27.58
C ASN A 263 -0.94 2.63 -27.84
N ILE A 264 -1.29 3.55 -26.94
CA ILE A 264 -0.95 4.97 -27.02
C ILE A 264 -0.14 5.29 -25.76
N HIS A 265 1.18 5.23 -25.88
CA HIS A 265 2.10 5.46 -24.77
C HIS A 265 3.51 5.70 -25.32
N PRO A 266 4.42 6.28 -24.53
CA PRO A 266 5.81 6.45 -24.94
C PRO A 266 6.48 5.17 -25.43
N GLY A 267 7.09 5.26 -26.61
CA GLY A 267 7.74 4.14 -27.28
C GLY A 267 6.79 3.17 -27.99
N ALA A 268 5.49 3.45 -28.06
CA ALA A 268 4.60 2.76 -28.98
C ALA A 268 5.05 2.97 -30.44
N THR A 269 4.56 2.13 -31.36
CA THR A 269 4.89 2.30 -32.79
C THR A 269 3.91 3.27 -33.43
N GLU A 270 4.42 4.38 -33.96
CA GLU A 270 3.65 5.32 -34.77
C GLU A 270 2.93 4.66 -35.95
N VAL A 271 1.66 5.02 -36.13
CA VAL A 271 0.81 4.56 -37.23
C VAL A 271 0.16 5.78 -37.86
N CYS A 272 0.23 5.90 -39.19
CA CYS A 272 -0.34 7.01 -39.96
C CYS A 272 -1.89 7.00 -39.90
N ASP A 273 -2.47 7.40 -38.78
CA ASP A 273 -3.91 7.37 -38.48
C ASP A 273 -4.45 8.68 -37.90
N GLY A 274 -3.57 9.68 -37.71
CA GLY A 274 -3.92 10.99 -37.20
C GLY A 274 -4.02 11.03 -35.67
N VAL A 275 -3.49 10.02 -34.98
CA VAL A 275 -3.30 9.97 -33.53
C VAL A 275 -1.79 9.95 -33.25
N ASP A 276 -1.40 10.60 -32.17
CA ASP A 276 -0.05 10.51 -31.61
C ASP A 276 -0.01 9.22 -30.78
N ASN A 277 0.58 8.15 -31.31
CA ASN A 277 0.58 6.82 -30.68
C ASN A 277 1.72 6.69 -29.68
N ASP A 278 2.88 7.28 -29.95
CA ASP A 278 4.06 7.17 -29.12
C ASP A 278 4.23 8.36 -28.17
N CYS A 279 3.25 9.27 -28.11
CA CYS A 279 3.22 10.44 -27.24
C CYS A 279 4.47 11.34 -27.42
N ALA A 280 5.15 11.26 -28.56
CA ALA A 280 6.40 11.96 -28.82
C ALA A 280 6.31 12.77 -30.11
N ASN A 281 6.81 14.01 -30.07
CA ASN A 281 6.98 14.89 -31.24
C ASN A 281 5.73 15.15 -32.12
N GLY A 282 4.54 14.73 -31.70
CA GLY A 282 3.25 15.05 -32.30
C GLY A 282 2.70 13.96 -33.23
N ILE A 283 1.50 14.21 -33.74
CA ILE A 283 0.73 13.24 -34.53
C ILE A 283 1.47 12.72 -35.78
N ASP A 284 1.53 11.40 -35.94
CA ASP A 284 2.09 10.67 -37.08
C ASP A 284 3.58 11.00 -37.36
N ASP A 285 4.38 11.27 -36.32
CA ASP A 285 5.80 11.60 -36.46
C ASP A 285 6.67 10.34 -36.71
N GLY A 286 7.94 10.53 -37.05
CA GLY A 286 8.86 9.41 -37.33
C GLY A 286 8.53 8.55 -38.57
N LEU A 287 7.37 8.75 -39.21
CA LEU A 287 6.91 7.99 -40.36
C LEU A 287 7.47 8.52 -41.69
N PRO A 288 7.76 7.64 -42.66
CA PRO A 288 8.21 8.07 -43.98
C PRO A 288 7.09 8.81 -44.72
N THR A 289 7.33 10.09 -45.03
CA THR A 289 6.40 10.90 -45.82
C THR A 289 6.60 10.70 -47.32
N THR A 290 5.51 10.78 -48.08
CA THR A 290 5.50 10.83 -49.54
C THR A 290 5.06 12.23 -49.98
N THR A 291 5.85 12.86 -50.83
CA THR A 291 5.48 14.12 -51.48
C THR A 291 4.52 13.84 -52.63
N TYR A 292 3.39 14.54 -52.64
CA TYR A 292 2.42 14.55 -53.73
C TYR A 292 2.32 15.96 -54.33
N TYR A 293 2.01 16.04 -55.62
CA TYR A 293 1.97 17.25 -56.43
C TYR A 293 0.51 17.54 -56.81
N HIS A 294 0.06 18.76 -56.62
CA HIS A 294 -1.32 19.14 -56.94
C HIS A 294 -1.55 19.00 -58.46
N ASP A 295 -2.62 18.29 -58.81
CA ASP A 295 -3.08 18.06 -60.18
C ASP A 295 -4.35 18.90 -60.35
N ALA A 296 -4.19 20.11 -60.90
CA ALA A 296 -5.26 21.11 -60.92
C ALA A 296 -6.27 20.92 -62.06
N ASP A 297 -5.94 20.13 -63.08
CA ASP A 297 -6.78 19.87 -64.25
C ASP A 297 -7.18 18.39 -64.45
N ASP A 298 -6.81 17.54 -63.49
CA ASP A 298 -7.13 16.12 -63.34
C ASP A 298 -6.56 15.23 -64.47
N ASP A 299 -5.31 15.46 -64.89
CA ASP A 299 -4.65 14.75 -66.01
C ASP A 299 -3.60 13.68 -65.61
N GLU A 300 -3.44 13.48 -64.31
CA GLU A 300 -2.49 12.57 -63.65
C GLU A 300 -1.03 13.07 -63.55
N TYR A 301 -0.72 14.29 -64.00
CA TYR A 301 0.56 14.97 -63.80
C TYR A 301 0.35 16.18 -62.89
N GLY A 302 1.30 16.40 -61.97
CA GLY A 302 1.17 17.44 -60.96
C GLY A 302 2.28 18.49 -61.06
N ASN A 303 2.02 19.63 -60.45
CA ASN A 303 2.91 20.78 -60.49
C ASN A 303 4.07 20.68 -59.47
N PRO A 304 5.35 20.74 -59.91
CA PRO A 304 6.50 20.61 -59.02
C PRO A 304 6.66 21.77 -58.02
N SER A 305 5.90 22.85 -58.17
CA SER A 305 5.90 24.01 -57.27
C SER A 305 4.71 24.04 -56.31
N ASP A 306 3.77 23.10 -56.42
CA ASP A 306 2.58 22.99 -55.56
C ASP A 306 2.49 21.57 -54.98
N THR A 307 3.06 21.40 -53.79
CA THR A 307 3.30 20.09 -53.17
C THR A 307 2.68 19.97 -51.79
N THR A 308 2.25 18.76 -51.44
CA THR A 308 1.89 18.38 -50.06
C THR A 308 2.66 17.13 -49.65
N GLU A 309 3.04 17.03 -48.37
CA GLU A 309 3.71 15.85 -47.83
C GLU A 309 2.82 15.18 -46.78
N THR A 310 2.73 13.85 -46.83
CA THR A 310 1.94 13.05 -45.86
C THR A 310 2.51 11.63 -45.75
N CYS A 311 2.34 11.00 -44.59
CA CYS A 311 2.65 9.58 -44.37
C CYS A 311 1.64 8.64 -45.07
N ALA A 312 0.53 9.17 -45.59
CA ALA A 312 -0.52 8.37 -46.21
C ALA A 312 -0.02 7.76 -47.54
N SER A 313 -0.24 6.45 -47.71
CA SER A 313 0.15 5.71 -48.93
C SER A 313 -0.76 5.97 -50.14
N THR A 314 -1.84 6.73 -49.97
CA THR A 314 -2.78 7.09 -51.03
C THR A 314 -2.76 8.60 -51.25
N PRO A 315 -2.69 9.07 -52.52
CA PRO A 315 -2.68 10.49 -52.82
C PRO A 315 -3.91 11.21 -52.23
N PRO A 316 -3.73 12.38 -51.61
CA PRO A 316 -4.82 13.30 -51.31
C PRO A 316 -5.64 13.63 -52.56
N ASN A 317 -6.91 14.02 -52.39
CA ASN A 317 -7.75 14.39 -53.54
C ASN A 317 -7.12 15.55 -54.32
N HIS A 318 -7.04 15.41 -55.66
CA HIS A 318 -6.38 16.34 -56.59
C HIS A 318 -4.85 16.44 -56.43
N TYR A 319 -4.22 15.35 -56.03
CA TYR A 319 -2.76 15.25 -55.99
C TYR A 319 -2.28 13.92 -56.60
N VAL A 320 -1.09 13.93 -57.18
CA VAL A 320 -0.43 12.78 -57.85
C VAL A 320 1.04 12.71 -57.48
N THR A 321 1.72 11.61 -57.83
CA THR A 321 3.15 11.43 -57.49
C THR A 321 4.10 11.86 -58.61
N ASP A 322 3.58 12.17 -59.79
CA ASP A 322 4.37 12.58 -60.95
C ASP A 322 4.39 14.11 -61.03
N ASP A 323 5.59 14.71 -61.03
CA ASP A 323 5.82 16.15 -60.90
C ASP A 323 6.14 16.84 -62.22
N THR A 324 5.84 16.17 -63.34
CA THR A 324 6.39 16.54 -64.64
C THR A 324 5.48 17.43 -65.48
N ASP A 325 4.39 17.96 -64.91
CA ASP A 325 3.48 18.85 -65.62
C ASP A 325 4.10 20.23 -65.90
N CYS A 326 3.99 20.69 -67.16
CA CYS A 326 4.44 22.01 -67.59
C CYS A 326 3.32 23.04 -67.78
N ASP A 327 2.03 22.65 -67.74
CA ASP A 327 0.87 23.54 -67.78
C ASP A 327 -0.35 22.99 -67.02
N ASP A 328 -0.27 23.08 -65.69
CA ASP A 328 -1.25 22.72 -64.63
C ASP A 328 -2.62 23.44 -64.71
N GLY A 329 -2.96 24.02 -65.86
CA GLY A 329 -4.28 24.56 -66.15
C GLY A 329 -4.90 23.97 -67.43
N ASN A 330 -4.25 22.99 -68.04
CA ASN A 330 -4.59 22.42 -69.33
C ASN A 330 -4.17 20.94 -69.49
N ALA A 331 -5.09 20.03 -69.15
CA ALA A 331 -4.98 18.57 -69.28
C ALA A 331 -4.63 17.98 -70.67
N ASP A 332 -4.46 18.81 -71.71
CA ASP A 332 -3.96 18.41 -73.02
C ASP A 332 -2.43 18.65 -73.16
N VAL A 333 -1.78 19.27 -72.17
CA VAL A 333 -0.36 19.67 -72.17
C VAL A 333 0.34 19.01 -70.99
N HIS A 334 0.95 17.86 -71.24
CA HIS A 334 1.62 17.07 -70.24
C HIS A 334 2.65 16.15 -70.90
N PRO A 335 3.59 15.56 -70.14
CA PRO A 335 4.56 14.62 -70.68
C PRO A 335 3.90 13.44 -71.40
N GLY A 336 4.31 13.23 -72.65
CA GLY A 336 3.77 12.18 -73.51
C GLY A 336 2.47 12.54 -74.25
N ALA A 337 1.98 13.77 -74.13
CA ALA A 337 0.97 14.31 -75.03
C ALA A 337 1.47 14.32 -76.49
N THR A 338 0.55 14.45 -77.45
CA THR A 338 0.91 14.47 -78.88
C THR A 338 1.27 15.88 -79.31
N GLU A 339 2.56 16.12 -79.52
CA GLU A 339 3.09 17.41 -79.97
C GLU A 339 2.45 17.94 -81.26
N ILE A 340 1.86 19.15 -81.20
CA ILE A 340 1.26 19.83 -82.35
C ILE A 340 2.23 20.88 -82.89
N CYS A 341 3.14 20.41 -83.74
CA CYS A 341 4.20 21.24 -84.30
C CYS A 341 3.74 22.63 -84.82
N GLY A 342 4.41 23.69 -84.36
CA GLY A 342 4.23 25.08 -84.78
C GLY A 342 3.02 25.83 -84.18
N ASN A 343 2.40 25.32 -83.11
CA ASN A 343 1.28 25.99 -82.42
C ASN A 343 1.74 27.02 -81.36
N GLY A 344 3.04 27.05 -81.02
CA GLY A 344 3.64 27.91 -80.00
C GLY A 344 3.49 27.41 -78.56
N VAL A 345 3.03 26.18 -78.35
CA VAL A 345 2.88 25.49 -77.06
C VAL A 345 3.79 24.26 -77.08
N ASP A 346 4.48 23.97 -75.97
CA ASP A 346 5.25 22.74 -75.79
C ASP A 346 4.29 21.68 -75.24
N ASP A 347 3.54 21.01 -76.12
CA ASP A 347 2.41 20.18 -75.69
C ASP A 347 2.89 18.94 -74.91
N ASP A 348 4.07 18.39 -75.23
CA ASP A 348 4.64 17.20 -74.60
C ASP A 348 5.71 17.47 -73.53
N CYS A 349 5.89 18.74 -73.14
CA CYS A 349 6.88 19.20 -72.15
C CYS A 349 8.33 18.78 -72.45
N ALA A 350 8.69 18.54 -73.72
CA ALA A 350 10.01 18.02 -74.12
C ALA A 350 11.05 19.09 -74.50
N GLY A 351 10.80 20.37 -74.16
CA GLY A 351 11.79 21.44 -74.30
C GLY A 351 11.51 22.44 -75.42
N GLY A 352 10.23 22.59 -75.80
CA GLY A 352 9.69 23.64 -76.64
C GLY A 352 9.03 23.14 -77.94
N ASP A 353 8.02 23.89 -78.40
CA ASP A 353 7.23 23.60 -79.62
C ASP A 353 8.09 23.09 -80.81
N GLN A 354 7.88 21.84 -81.20
CA GLN A 354 8.64 21.18 -82.25
C GLN A 354 8.35 21.81 -83.62
N ALA A 355 9.38 22.18 -84.39
CA ALA A 355 9.19 22.74 -85.73
C ALA A 355 8.75 21.67 -86.76
N CYS A 356 7.64 21.90 -87.47
CA CYS A 356 7.17 20.99 -88.52
C CYS A 356 8.18 20.83 -89.68
N GLU A 357 8.60 19.61 -89.98
CA GLU A 357 9.44 19.33 -91.16
C GLU A 357 8.64 19.44 -92.47
N THR A 358 9.10 20.29 -93.40
CA THR A 358 8.56 20.40 -94.77
C THR A 358 9.56 19.86 -95.79
N GLY A 359 9.11 18.92 -96.64
CA GLY A 359 9.93 18.29 -97.68
C GLY A 359 10.02 19.06 -99.00
N ASP A 360 11.22 18.95 -99.59
CA ASP A 360 11.63 19.07 -101.02
C ASP A 360 11.97 20.44 -101.67
N GLU A 361 13.23 20.86 -101.45
CA GLU A 361 14.35 21.20 -102.38
C GLU A 361 14.23 22.04 -103.70
N CYS A 362 15.35 22.77 -103.97
CA CYS A 362 15.91 23.39 -105.21
C CYS A 362 15.68 24.91 -105.44
N ASP A 363 16.61 25.78 -105.89
CA ASP A 363 18.02 25.73 -106.35
C ASP A 363 18.46 27.20 -106.69
N CYS A 364 19.75 27.55 -106.74
CA CYS A 364 20.23 28.90 -107.13
C CYS A 364 21.52 28.89 -108.01
N GLY A 365 21.68 29.88 -108.93
CA GLY A 365 22.69 29.84 -110.02
C GLY A 365 23.29 31.21 -110.48
N TRP A 366 24.54 31.20 -110.99
CA TRP A 366 25.40 32.35 -111.41
C TRP A 366 25.46 32.58 -112.93
N GLU A 367 25.44 33.84 -113.43
CA GLU A 367 25.84 34.18 -114.81
C GLU A 367 26.74 35.44 -114.97
N TRP A 368 27.50 35.49 -116.07
CA TRP A 368 28.61 36.41 -116.36
C TRP A 368 28.20 37.60 -117.26
N HIS A 369 28.52 38.83 -116.85
CA HIS A 369 28.48 39.99 -117.76
C HIS A 369 29.78 40.82 -117.70
N HIS A 370 30.47 40.89 -118.85
CA HIS A 370 31.50 41.88 -119.20
C HIS A 370 32.60 42.15 -118.16
N GLY A 371 33.05 41.11 -117.44
CA GLY A 371 34.28 41.14 -116.66
C GLY A 371 34.18 40.66 -115.21
N HIS A 372 32.98 40.48 -114.63
CA HIS A 372 32.79 39.88 -113.29
C HIS A 372 31.49 39.05 -113.21
N ARG A 373 31.42 38.08 -112.28
CA ARG A 373 30.21 37.30 -111.93
C ARG A 373 29.46 37.97 -110.77
N VAL A 374 28.13 38.01 -110.83
CA VAL A 374 27.24 38.45 -109.72
C VAL A 374 26.12 37.42 -109.53
N TRP A 375 25.67 37.24 -108.29
CA TRP A 375 24.56 36.39 -107.83
C TRP A 375 23.57 37.27 -107.07
N GLU A 376 22.31 37.28 -107.47
CA GLU A 376 21.23 38.04 -106.83
C GLU A 376 20.06 37.10 -106.50
N CYS A 377 19.60 37.14 -105.24
CA CYS A 377 18.25 36.79 -104.80
C CYS A 377 17.72 37.95 -103.94
N ASN A 378 16.45 38.31 -104.13
CA ASN A 378 15.81 39.52 -103.62
C ASN A 378 15.81 39.67 -102.08
N GLY A 379 16.56 40.66 -101.58
CA GLY A 379 15.99 41.70 -100.71
C GLY A 379 16.27 41.69 -99.20
N GLN A 380 17.53 41.84 -98.78
CA GLN A 380 18.00 42.36 -97.46
C GLN A 380 19.49 42.75 -97.69
N TYR A 381 20.10 43.88 -97.31
CA TYR A 381 19.86 45.04 -96.45
C TYR A 381 20.67 46.26 -96.99
N ASP A 382 20.37 47.48 -96.52
CA ASP A 382 21.29 48.34 -95.72
C ASP A 382 21.30 49.87 -96.00
N CYS A 383 21.47 50.61 -94.89
CA CYS A 383 22.20 51.86 -94.66
C CYS A 383 21.67 53.27 -95.06
N ASN A 384 21.36 54.06 -94.02
CA ASN A 384 21.98 55.36 -93.66
C ASN A 384 21.27 55.92 -92.39
N GLY A 385 21.87 56.53 -91.36
CA GLY A 385 23.23 56.99 -91.09
C GLY A 385 23.24 57.98 -89.90
N ASP A 386 24.12 57.72 -88.93
CA ASP A 386 25.04 58.61 -88.16
C ASP A 386 24.67 59.99 -87.56
N CYS A 387 24.92 60.15 -86.24
CA CYS A 387 26.09 60.85 -85.61
C CYS A 387 25.85 61.90 -84.47
N GLN A 388 26.69 61.76 -83.41
CA GLN A 388 27.10 62.67 -82.30
C GLN A 388 26.25 62.68 -80.99
N SER A 389 26.76 62.55 -79.74
CA SER A 389 28.11 62.76 -79.15
C SER A 389 28.27 62.30 -77.65
N ASN A 390 29.47 61.73 -77.31
CA ASN A 390 30.36 61.85 -76.10
C ASN A 390 29.87 61.46 -74.66
N TRP A 391 30.58 60.78 -73.71
CA TRP A 391 32.00 60.60 -73.22
C TRP A 391 32.15 59.19 -72.51
N ARG A 392 33.17 58.31 -72.67
CA ARG A 392 34.57 58.11 -72.10
C ARG A 392 34.67 57.96 -70.55
N ILE A 393 35.45 57.10 -69.85
CA ILE A 393 36.48 56.04 -70.07
C ILE A 393 36.71 55.27 -68.71
N ASN A 394 37.17 54.01 -68.77
CA ASN A 394 37.67 53.09 -67.71
C ASN A 394 39.19 53.30 -67.37
N ARG A 395 39.70 52.94 -66.17
CA ARG A 395 41.08 52.38 -66.00
C ARG A 395 41.43 51.71 -64.64
N ASP A 396 41.47 50.38 -64.68
CA ASP A 396 42.49 49.36 -64.29
C ASP A 396 43.13 49.18 -62.88
N LEU A 397 43.35 47.87 -62.60
CA LEU A 397 44.35 47.14 -61.76
C LEU A 397 43.90 46.78 -60.32
N ASN A 398 44.07 45.58 -59.74
CA ASN A 398 44.77 44.33 -60.08
C ASN A 398 44.37 43.19 -59.09
N ASP A 399 44.47 41.94 -59.56
CA ASP A 399 44.71 40.62 -58.92
C ASP A 399 44.88 40.43 -57.38
N ASP A 400 44.41 39.23 -56.97
CA ASP A 400 44.99 38.20 -56.07
C ASP A 400 45.10 38.36 -54.53
N GLU A 401 44.57 37.30 -53.87
CA GLU A 401 45.01 36.63 -52.61
C GLU A 401 44.72 37.18 -51.18
N CYS A 402 44.22 36.25 -50.34
CA CYS A 402 44.48 35.87 -48.93
C CYS A 402 44.73 36.87 -47.77
N ASP A 403 43.99 36.62 -46.67
CA ASP A 403 44.36 36.54 -45.23
C ASP A 403 45.05 37.67 -44.41
N GLU A 404 44.68 37.66 -43.12
CA GLU A 404 45.40 38.05 -41.89
C GLU A 404 45.54 39.51 -41.38
N TYR A 405 45.09 39.66 -40.11
CA TYR A 405 45.71 40.35 -38.94
C TYR A 405 45.80 41.90 -38.83
N LEU A 406 45.15 42.36 -37.74
CA LEU A 406 45.68 43.16 -36.62
C LEU A 406 46.01 44.67 -36.76
N ASN A 407 45.36 45.39 -35.84
CA ASN A 407 45.91 46.30 -34.83
C ASN A 407 45.78 47.83 -34.98
N CYS A 408 45.30 48.36 -33.85
CA CYS A 408 45.17 49.72 -33.34
C CYS A 408 46.30 50.73 -33.66
N GLU A 409 45.98 52.03 -33.61
CA GLU A 409 46.83 53.05 -32.95
C GLU A 409 46.13 54.43 -32.71
N TYR A 410 46.02 54.78 -31.42
CA TYR A 410 45.99 56.07 -30.68
C TYR A 410 46.06 57.47 -31.39
N PHE A 411 45.43 58.53 -30.81
CA PHE A 411 46.00 59.48 -29.79
C PHE A 411 45.14 60.75 -29.49
N ASN A 412 45.23 61.18 -28.22
CA ASN A 412 44.55 62.25 -27.44
C ASN A 412 44.71 63.75 -27.79
N HIS A 413 43.72 64.57 -27.35
CA HIS A 413 43.83 65.82 -26.54
C HIS A 413 42.39 66.26 -26.15
N ASP A 414 41.94 66.51 -24.92
CA ASP A 414 42.44 67.28 -23.77
C ASP A 414 41.65 66.87 -22.49
N GLY A 415 42.33 66.83 -21.34
CA GLY A 415 41.80 66.26 -20.09
C GLY A 415 40.89 67.15 -19.23
N GLY A 416 40.03 66.49 -18.45
CA GLY A 416 39.29 67.01 -17.30
C GLY A 416 38.37 65.92 -16.71
N HIS A 417 38.82 65.29 -15.62
CA HIS A 417 38.17 64.17 -14.90
C HIS A 417 36.67 64.32 -14.62
N CYS A 418 35.90 63.27 -14.92
CA CYS A 418 34.84 62.73 -14.05
C CYS A 418 35.16 61.25 -13.84
N GLU A 419 35.32 60.84 -12.58
CA GLU A 419 35.24 59.43 -12.20
C GLU A 419 33.76 59.06 -12.14
N ILE A 420 33.35 58.09 -12.94
CA ILE A 420 32.14 57.28 -12.72
C ILE A 420 32.61 55.83 -12.88
N ILE A 421 32.42 55.07 -11.81
CA ILE A 421 32.53 53.61 -11.73
C ILE A 421 31.11 53.15 -11.41
N ALA A 422 30.64 52.18 -12.19
CA ALA A 422 29.56 51.22 -12.00
C ALA A 422 28.71 51.19 -13.28
N ASP A 423 29.05 50.24 -14.15
CA ASP A 423 28.11 49.71 -15.13
C ASP A 423 27.08 48.92 -14.32
N CYS A 424 25.79 49.20 -14.51
CA CYS A 424 24.71 48.51 -13.81
C CYS A 424 23.99 47.60 -14.80
N TYR A 425 23.86 46.32 -14.45
CA TYR A 425 23.29 45.26 -15.28
C TYR A 425 21.87 44.98 -14.81
N ILE A 426 20.99 44.56 -15.73
CA ILE A 426 19.60 44.21 -15.37
C ILE A 426 19.67 42.92 -14.56
N ASP A 427 18.90 42.86 -13.47
CA ASP A 427 18.72 41.70 -12.60
C ASP A 427 17.26 41.28 -12.76
N SER A 428 16.98 40.43 -13.75
CA SER A 428 15.61 40.09 -14.17
C SER A 428 14.95 39.05 -13.27
N ASP A 429 15.75 38.18 -12.66
CA ASP A 429 15.32 37.06 -11.82
C ASP A 429 15.46 37.32 -10.31
N GLY A 430 16.20 38.37 -9.91
CA GLY A 430 16.31 38.87 -8.55
C GLY A 430 17.43 38.24 -7.73
N ASP A 431 18.40 37.58 -8.38
CA ASP A 431 19.46 36.80 -7.74
C ASP A 431 20.69 37.62 -7.30
N THR A 432 20.70 38.92 -7.64
CA THR A 432 21.73 39.92 -7.36
C THR A 432 22.96 39.93 -8.29
N TYR A 433 22.96 39.09 -9.32
CA TYR A 433 23.85 39.10 -10.49
C TYR A 433 23.07 39.63 -11.71
N GLY A 434 23.74 39.96 -12.82
CA GLY A 434 23.04 40.55 -13.95
C GLY A 434 23.74 40.39 -15.30
N ASP A 435 22.98 40.42 -16.38
CA ASP A 435 23.40 40.01 -17.73
C ASP A 435 24.61 40.79 -18.28
N PRO A 436 25.72 40.13 -18.65
CA PRO A 436 26.85 40.77 -19.31
C PRO A 436 26.55 41.26 -20.74
N GLU A 437 25.55 40.71 -21.45
CA GLU A 437 25.17 41.10 -22.81
C GLU A 437 24.10 42.22 -22.86
N GLY A 438 23.45 42.51 -21.73
CA GLY A 438 22.46 43.57 -21.55
C GLY A 438 23.04 44.98 -21.44
N GLU A 439 23.77 45.49 -22.44
CA GLU A 439 24.21 46.90 -22.42
C GLU A 439 23.01 47.86 -22.41
N THR A 440 22.85 48.68 -21.36
CA THR A 440 21.97 49.85 -21.40
C THR A 440 22.74 51.12 -21.77
N ASP A 441 22.20 51.86 -22.74
CA ASP A 441 22.68 53.18 -23.15
C ASP A 441 22.80 54.15 -21.96
N ASP A 442 24.03 54.59 -21.65
CA ASP A 442 24.48 55.77 -20.89
C ASP A 442 23.39 56.57 -20.14
N TYR A 443 23.08 56.18 -18.89
CA TYR A 443 22.41 57.04 -17.91
C TYR A 443 23.23 57.17 -16.63
N SER A 444 23.86 58.33 -16.48
CA SER A 444 24.66 58.67 -15.30
C SER A 444 23.77 59.05 -14.11
N PHE A 445 23.59 58.11 -13.16
CA PHE A 445 23.13 58.36 -11.79
C PHE A 445 24.13 57.82 -10.76
N GLY A 446 24.27 58.48 -9.62
CA GLY A 446 25.40 58.28 -8.72
C GLY A 446 25.35 57.03 -7.83
N SER A 447 26.52 56.41 -7.64
CA SER A 447 27.00 55.53 -6.57
C SER A 447 26.16 54.35 -6.04
N HIS A 448 24.96 54.05 -6.53
CA HIS A 448 24.22 52.79 -6.30
C HIS A 448 23.31 52.53 -7.52
N CYS A 449 23.19 51.27 -7.94
CA CYS A 449 22.26 50.86 -9.01
C CYS A 449 20.79 51.01 -8.54
N PRO A 450 19.84 51.39 -9.42
CA PRO A 450 18.42 51.42 -9.11
C PRO A 450 17.85 50.02 -8.82
N ASP A 451 16.74 49.93 -8.07
CA ASP A 451 16.03 48.65 -7.87
C ASP A 451 15.75 47.96 -9.23
N GLY A 452 16.14 46.69 -9.36
CA GLY A 452 16.11 45.91 -10.62
C GLY A 452 17.40 45.97 -11.45
N PHE A 453 18.48 46.52 -10.90
CA PHE A 453 19.81 46.53 -11.50
C PHE A 453 20.91 46.32 -10.45
N VAL A 454 21.99 45.63 -10.82
CA VAL A 454 23.11 45.27 -9.94
C VAL A 454 24.46 45.71 -10.53
N ASP A 455 25.48 45.85 -9.67
CA ASP A 455 26.84 46.26 -10.09
C ASP A 455 27.78 45.07 -10.37
N ASN A 456 27.24 43.85 -10.34
CA ASN A 456 27.92 42.61 -10.68
C ASN A 456 27.35 42.04 -11.98
N ASN A 457 28.22 41.67 -12.93
CA ASN A 457 27.83 41.23 -14.27
C ASN A 457 28.10 39.74 -14.54
N ASP A 458 28.45 39.01 -13.48
CA ASP A 458 28.90 37.63 -13.56
C ASP A 458 27.71 36.64 -13.60
N ASP A 459 26.57 37.01 -14.19
CA ASP A 459 25.46 36.09 -14.47
C ASP A 459 25.67 35.45 -15.84
N CYS A 460 25.59 34.12 -15.93
CA CYS A 460 25.77 33.41 -17.18
C CYS A 460 24.48 33.23 -18.01
N GLN A 461 23.28 33.53 -17.50
CA GLN A 461 22.03 33.44 -18.26
C GLN A 461 20.90 34.38 -17.79
N ASP A 462 20.71 35.52 -18.48
CA ASP A 462 19.51 36.37 -18.34
C ASP A 462 18.72 36.51 -19.67
N ALA A 463 19.13 35.79 -20.72
CA ALA A 463 18.60 35.94 -22.07
C ALA A 463 17.39 35.04 -22.33
N VAL A 464 16.21 35.66 -22.49
CA VAL A 464 15.00 35.02 -23.04
C VAL A 464 15.20 34.71 -24.52
N GLU A 465 15.57 33.49 -24.88
CA GLU A 465 15.53 33.05 -26.28
C GLU A 465 14.09 32.65 -26.65
N PHE A 466 13.43 33.47 -27.47
CA PHE A 466 12.14 33.13 -28.04
C PHE A 466 12.33 32.05 -29.12
N VAL A 467 12.15 30.79 -28.76
CA VAL A 467 11.79 29.71 -29.70
C VAL A 467 10.27 29.56 -29.66
N GLU A 468 9.64 29.47 -30.82
CA GLU A 468 8.17 29.45 -30.95
C GLU A 468 7.53 28.27 -30.18
N GLY A 469 7.04 28.51 -28.96
CA GLY A 469 5.98 27.68 -28.37
C GLY A 469 6.09 27.28 -26.90
N ASP A 470 7.26 27.39 -26.25
CA ASP A 470 7.42 26.97 -24.86
C ASP A 470 8.13 28.05 -24.02
N VAL A 471 7.67 28.27 -22.79
CA VAL A 471 8.24 29.26 -21.86
C VAL A 471 8.88 28.49 -20.71
N THR A 472 10.17 28.17 -20.83
CA THR A 472 10.96 27.71 -19.69
C THR A 472 11.46 28.93 -18.91
N TYR A 473 11.06 29.03 -17.64
CA TYR A 473 11.60 30.00 -16.69
C TYR A 473 12.82 29.35 -16.04
N TYR A 474 14.03 29.76 -16.40
CA TYR A 474 15.22 29.42 -15.63
C TYR A 474 15.25 30.39 -14.42
N GLY A 475 15.33 29.83 -13.21
CA GLY A 475 15.31 30.59 -11.95
C GLY A 475 16.70 31.01 -11.50
N ALA A 476 16.75 31.70 -10.35
CA ALA A 476 17.91 32.28 -9.66
C ALA A 476 19.06 31.32 -9.24
N ASP A 477 19.19 30.19 -9.93
CA ASP A 477 20.04 29.05 -9.57
C ASP A 477 21.34 28.99 -10.40
N PHE A 478 21.59 29.95 -11.31
CA PHE A 478 22.77 30.00 -12.20
C PHE A 478 23.63 31.24 -11.93
N ASN A 479 24.53 31.17 -10.94
CA ASN A 479 25.42 32.28 -10.60
C ASN A 479 26.71 31.82 -9.90
N PRO A 480 27.75 32.66 -9.80
CA PRO A 480 29.06 32.30 -9.24
C PRO A 480 29.11 31.80 -7.79
N ASP A 481 28.00 31.91 -7.05
CA ASP A 481 27.87 31.42 -5.68
C ASP A 481 26.92 30.20 -5.58
N ALA A 482 26.35 29.73 -6.70
CA ALA A 482 25.49 28.57 -6.77
C ALA A 482 26.27 27.28 -6.45
N VAL A 483 25.53 26.22 -6.14
CA VAL A 483 26.11 24.90 -5.86
C VAL A 483 25.84 24.02 -7.06
N GLU A 484 26.89 23.46 -7.64
CA GLU A 484 26.82 22.47 -8.72
C GLU A 484 25.83 21.34 -8.39
N VAL A 485 24.96 21.03 -9.35
CA VAL A 485 23.98 19.94 -9.32
C VAL A 485 24.09 19.15 -10.62
N CYS A 486 23.93 17.82 -10.55
CA CYS A 486 24.17 16.92 -11.69
C CYS A 486 23.06 17.03 -12.75
N ASP A 487 23.06 18.11 -13.53
CA ASP A 487 22.05 18.41 -14.55
C ASP A 487 22.68 18.69 -15.93
N GLY A 488 24.01 18.63 -16.05
CA GLY A 488 24.72 18.88 -17.30
C GLY A 488 24.83 20.36 -17.65
N LEU A 489 24.53 21.25 -16.71
CA LEU A 489 24.68 22.69 -16.81
C LEU A 489 25.82 23.16 -15.88
N ASP A 490 26.35 24.35 -16.17
CA ASP A 490 27.38 25.02 -15.35
C ASP A 490 26.62 25.94 -14.38
N ASN A 491 26.24 25.43 -13.20
CA ASN A 491 25.37 26.17 -12.28
C ASN A 491 26.13 27.33 -11.61
N ASP A 492 27.42 27.13 -11.30
CA ASP A 492 28.27 28.13 -10.66
C ASP A 492 29.05 29.02 -11.64
N CYS A 493 28.75 28.91 -12.94
CA CYS A 493 29.32 29.72 -14.01
C CYS A 493 30.87 29.76 -14.01
N ASP A 494 31.56 28.74 -13.49
CA ASP A 494 33.04 28.71 -13.45
C ASP A 494 33.69 28.28 -14.78
N GLY A 495 32.88 27.80 -15.73
CA GLY A 495 33.28 27.29 -17.04
C GLY A 495 33.55 25.79 -17.07
N SER A 496 33.25 25.10 -15.97
CA SER A 496 33.21 23.65 -15.83
C SER A 496 31.75 23.21 -15.68
N VAL A 497 31.45 21.93 -15.92
CA VAL A 497 30.08 21.41 -15.82
C VAL A 497 30.11 20.24 -14.85
N ASP A 498 29.25 20.26 -13.84
CA ASP A 498 29.05 19.23 -12.84
C ASP A 498 30.31 18.88 -12.01
N GLU A 499 31.23 19.82 -11.79
CA GLU A 499 32.47 19.54 -11.07
C GLU A 499 32.29 19.47 -9.55
N GLY A 500 33.20 18.74 -8.89
CA GLY A 500 33.14 18.56 -7.43
C GLY A 500 32.03 17.62 -6.94
N LEU A 501 31.15 17.14 -7.83
CA LEU A 501 30.15 16.11 -7.56
C LEU A 501 30.78 14.71 -7.47
N ALA A 502 30.12 13.84 -6.69
CA ALA A 502 30.53 12.45 -6.57
C ALA A 502 30.13 11.70 -7.85
N VAL A 503 31.12 11.20 -8.60
CA VAL A 503 30.91 10.41 -9.80
C VAL A 503 30.95 8.91 -9.48
N SER A 504 30.00 8.17 -10.02
CA SER A 504 29.97 6.71 -10.06
C SER A 504 30.47 6.23 -11.42
N THR A 505 31.09 5.05 -11.46
CA THR A 505 31.50 4.41 -12.71
C THR A 505 30.33 3.57 -13.22
N TYR A 506 29.86 3.87 -14.44
CA TYR A 506 28.83 3.10 -15.13
C TYR A 506 29.42 2.37 -16.33
N TYR A 507 28.81 1.25 -16.72
CA TYR A 507 29.27 0.30 -17.73
C TYR A 507 28.25 0.21 -18.84
N GLN A 508 28.69 0.22 -20.10
CA GLN A 508 27.78 0.24 -21.24
C GLN A 508 26.92 -1.03 -21.23
N ASP A 509 25.61 -0.88 -21.37
CA ASP A 509 24.64 -1.97 -21.54
C ASP A 509 24.23 -1.98 -23.02
N GLY A 510 24.86 -2.87 -23.79
CA GLY A 510 24.79 -2.91 -25.24
C GLY A 510 23.56 -3.63 -25.80
N ASP A 511 22.91 -4.47 -25.00
CA ASP A 511 21.76 -5.30 -25.40
C ASP A 511 20.51 -5.08 -24.54
N GLY A 512 20.60 -4.28 -23.48
CA GLY A 512 19.48 -3.80 -22.68
C GLY A 512 19.07 -4.75 -21.56
N ASP A 513 19.95 -5.63 -21.09
CA ASP A 513 19.64 -6.65 -20.09
C ASP A 513 19.96 -6.25 -18.64
N THR A 514 20.39 -4.99 -18.45
CA THR A 514 20.76 -4.35 -17.19
C THR A 514 22.12 -4.73 -16.60
N TYR A 515 22.90 -5.57 -17.27
CA TYR A 515 24.30 -5.84 -16.95
C TYR A 515 25.20 -5.17 -17.97
N GLY A 516 26.28 -4.54 -17.49
CA GLY A 516 27.13 -3.72 -18.33
C GLY A 516 28.48 -4.34 -18.61
N ASN A 517 29.05 -3.94 -19.73
CA ASN A 517 30.36 -4.33 -20.20
C ASN A 517 31.50 -3.85 -19.27
N PRO A 518 32.26 -4.74 -18.62
CA PRO A 518 33.38 -4.34 -17.75
C PRO A 518 34.50 -3.61 -18.50
N ASP A 519 34.62 -3.78 -19.83
CA ASP A 519 35.66 -3.15 -20.64
C ASP A 519 35.23 -1.78 -21.21
N VAL A 520 33.93 -1.46 -21.19
CA VAL A 520 33.39 -0.18 -21.69
C VAL A 520 32.64 0.53 -20.57
N HIS A 521 33.28 1.55 -20.01
CA HIS A 521 32.82 2.24 -18.81
C HIS A 521 33.09 3.74 -18.90
N MET A 522 32.29 4.52 -18.19
CA MET A 522 32.48 5.95 -18.02
C MET A 522 32.12 6.39 -16.60
N ASP A 523 32.84 7.39 -16.09
CA ASP A 523 32.51 8.02 -14.82
C ASP A 523 31.50 9.15 -15.08
N ALA A 524 30.37 9.16 -14.38
CA ALA A 524 29.34 10.18 -14.47
C ALA A 524 28.66 10.38 -13.10
N CYS A 525 28.03 11.54 -12.88
CA CYS A 525 27.31 11.82 -11.63
C CYS A 525 25.86 11.29 -11.64
N ALA A 526 25.35 10.91 -12.82
CA ALA A 526 24.08 10.22 -13.04
C ALA A 526 24.25 9.13 -14.11
N VAL A 527 23.35 8.14 -14.11
CA VAL A 527 23.39 6.99 -15.05
C VAL A 527 23.29 7.50 -16.50
N PRO A 528 24.33 7.35 -17.34
CA PRO A 528 24.28 7.72 -18.74
C PRO A 528 23.36 6.79 -19.54
N ALA A 529 22.74 7.29 -20.61
CA ALA A 529 21.89 6.48 -21.47
C ALA A 529 22.66 5.28 -22.08
N ASN A 530 22.11 4.07 -21.97
CA ASN A 530 22.73 2.78 -22.31
C ASN A 530 23.94 2.41 -21.44
N PHE A 531 23.97 2.83 -20.16
CA PHE A 531 24.95 2.40 -19.18
C PHE A 531 24.26 1.99 -17.86
N VAL A 532 24.87 1.09 -17.11
CA VAL A 532 24.38 0.53 -15.84
C VAL A 532 25.49 0.42 -14.80
N GLU A 533 25.17 0.29 -13.52
CA GLU A 533 26.19 0.19 -12.45
C GLU A 533 26.84 -1.19 -12.38
N ASP A 534 26.11 -2.22 -12.79
CA ASP A 534 26.61 -3.59 -12.76
C ASP A 534 27.54 -3.83 -13.97
N HIS A 535 28.70 -4.42 -13.73
CA HIS A 535 29.78 -4.59 -14.71
C HIS A 535 30.06 -6.05 -15.03
N THR A 536 29.09 -6.91 -14.71
CA THR A 536 29.32 -8.35 -14.63
C THR A 536 28.90 -9.10 -15.89
N ASP A 537 28.52 -8.38 -16.94
CA ASP A 537 28.20 -8.95 -18.24
C ASP A 537 29.45 -9.50 -18.96
N CYS A 538 29.36 -10.73 -19.45
CA CYS A 538 30.39 -11.39 -20.23
C CYS A 538 30.14 -11.39 -21.75
N ASP A 539 28.93 -11.07 -22.23
CA ASP A 539 28.59 -10.85 -23.64
C ASP A 539 27.49 -9.80 -23.83
N ASP A 540 27.91 -8.54 -23.70
CA ASP A 540 27.20 -7.26 -23.90
C ASP A 540 26.64 -7.01 -25.33
N THR A 541 26.39 -8.08 -26.07
CA THR A 541 25.72 -8.06 -27.37
C THR A 541 24.53 -9.03 -27.43
N ASN A 542 24.26 -9.75 -26.34
CA ASN A 542 23.21 -10.73 -26.22
C ASN A 542 22.62 -10.81 -24.81
N ALA A 543 21.43 -10.22 -24.66
CA ALA A 543 20.64 -10.14 -23.41
C ALA A 543 20.27 -11.49 -22.74
N ASP A 544 20.60 -12.62 -23.35
CA ASP A 544 20.45 -13.96 -22.77
C ASP A 544 21.72 -14.45 -22.02
N ILE A 545 22.83 -13.69 -22.07
CA ILE A 545 24.14 -14.05 -21.50
C ILE A 545 24.54 -12.99 -20.48
N HIS A 546 24.20 -13.23 -19.22
CA HIS A 546 24.52 -12.33 -18.12
C HIS A 546 24.52 -13.11 -16.79
N PRO A 547 25.11 -12.57 -15.72
CA PRO A 547 25.07 -13.17 -14.40
C PRO A 547 23.66 -13.52 -13.93
N GLY A 548 23.46 -14.78 -13.57
CA GLY A 548 22.15 -15.31 -13.17
C GLY A 548 21.28 -15.83 -14.31
N ALA A 549 21.71 -15.73 -15.58
CA ALA A 549 21.07 -16.43 -16.69
C ALA A 549 21.13 -17.95 -16.53
N TYR A 550 20.33 -18.69 -17.30
CA TYR A 550 20.28 -20.14 -17.21
C TYR A 550 21.24 -20.80 -18.21
N ASP A 551 22.26 -21.47 -17.68
CA ASP A 551 23.26 -22.20 -18.47
C ASP A 551 22.66 -23.30 -19.38
N ILE A 552 22.91 -23.21 -20.68
CA ILE A 552 22.44 -24.13 -21.70
C ILE A 552 23.50 -25.22 -21.90
N CYS A 553 23.25 -26.39 -21.30
CA CYS A 553 24.15 -27.55 -21.34
C CYS A 553 24.80 -27.82 -22.73
N GLU A 554 26.13 -27.97 -22.75
CA GLU A 554 26.98 -28.41 -23.87
C GLU A 554 27.05 -27.47 -25.09
N ASN A 555 26.65 -26.21 -24.98
CA ASN A 555 26.81 -25.24 -26.08
C ASN A 555 28.17 -24.51 -26.08
N SER A 556 29.01 -24.72 -25.04
CA SER A 556 30.32 -24.06 -24.88
C SER A 556 30.25 -22.54 -24.73
N VAL A 557 29.08 -22.02 -24.37
CA VAL A 557 28.84 -20.66 -23.94
C VAL A 557 28.57 -20.72 -22.43
N ASP A 558 29.00 -19.70 -21.71
CA ASP A 558 28.86 -19.57 -20.26
C ASP A 558 27.79 -18.49 -20.06
N GLU A 559 26.52 -18.89 -20.07
CA GLU A 559 25.40 -17.93 -20.09
C GLU A 559 25.35 -17.12 -18.80
N ASP A 560 25.71 -17.71 -17.66
CA ASP A 560 25.60 -17.06 -16.35
C ASP A 560 26.90 -16.36 -15.90
N CYS A 561 27.87 -16.23 -16.81
CA CYS A 561 29.15 -15.55 -16.63
C CYS A 561 29.94 -16.02 -15.39
N ASN A 562 29.73 -17.26 -14.93
CA ASN A 562 30.35 -17.78 -13.71
C ASN A 562 31.77 -18.37 -13.94
N GLY A 563 32.18 -18.49 -15.20
CA GLY A 563 33.48 -19.00 -15.65
C GLY A 563 33.51 -20.50 -15.98
N GLU A 564 32.37 -21.21 -15.92
CA GLU A 564 32.24 -22.64 -16.20
C GLU A 564 30.94 -22.97 -16.97
N ASP A 565 31.04 -23.33 -18.27
CA ASP A 565 29.92 -23.96 -19.00
C ASP A 565 29.51 -25.27 -18.29
N ARG A 566 28.25 -25.35 -17.86
CA ARG A 566 27.68 -26.49 -17.15
C ARG A 566 27.73 -27.79 -17.96
N ASP A 567 28.75 -28.61 -17.65
CA ASP A 567 28.90 -30.00 -18.16
C ASP A 567 27.82 -30.92 -17.56
N CYS A 568 26.71 -31.06 -18.27
CA CYS A 568 25.61 -31.96 -17.96
C CYS A 568 25.96 -33.41 -18.34
N GLY A 569 26.91 -34.01 -17.60
CA GLY A 569 27.45 -35.34 -17.89
C GLY A 569 26.39 -36.43 -18.19
N ASP A 570 26.53 -37.01 -19.39
CA ASP A 570 26.01 -38.31 -19.87
C ASP A 570 24.59 -38.71 -19.40
N ILE A 571 23.55 -37.99 -19.86
CA ILE A 571 22.27 -38.63 -20.20
C ILE A 571 21.59 -37.90 -21.37
N ALA A 572 21.63 -38.56 -22.52
CA ALA A 572 20.94 -38.16 -23.74
C ALA A 572 19.45 -37.87 -23.52
N SER A 573 19.09 -36.59 -23.59
CA SER A 573 17.72 -36.13 -23.76
C SER A 573 17.27 -36.41 -25.20
N VAL A 574 16.64 -37.58 -25.38
CA VAL A 574 15.61 -37.72 -26.41
C VAL A 574 14.42 -36.93 -25.89
N CYS A 575 13.94 -35.94 -26.66
CA CYS A 575 12.61 -35.36 -26.48
C CYS A 575 11.57 -36.49 -26.46
N ALA A 576 11.27 -36.99 -25.27
CA ALA A 576 10.07 -37.72 -24.98
C ALA A 576 9.11 -36.69 -24.39
N ASP A 577 8.05 -36.43 -25.13
CA ASP A 577 6.84 -35.75 -24.70
C ASP A 577 6.53 -36.20 -23.26
N LEU A 578 6.88 -35.35 -22.28
CA LEU A 578 6.59 -35.58 -20.88
C LEU A 578 5.09 -35.36 -20.74
N SER A 579 4.36 -36.47 -20.59
CA SER A 579 2.97 -36.48 -20.20
C SER A 579 2.75 -35.48 -19.05
N ASN A 580 1.78 -34.57 -19.18
CA ASN A 580 1.30 -33.67 -18.12
C ASN A 580 0.67 -34.40 -16.91
N VAL A 581 0.84 -35.72 -16.82
CA VAL A 581 0.47 -36.56 -15.69
C VAL A 581 1.66 -37.50 -15.40
N PRO A 582 2.21 -37.50 -14.17
CA PRO A 582 3.32 -38.38 -13.82
C PRO A 582 3.00 -39.85 -14.09
N LEU A 583 3.93 -40.55 -14.73
CA LEU A 583 3.83 -41.98 -14.98
C LEU A 583 4.13 -42.73 -13.67
N GLU A 584 3.10 -43.37 -13.11
CA GLU A 584 3.06 -44.13 -11.85
C GLU A 584 3.01 -43.34 -10.52
N THR A 585 1.88 -42.67 -10.30
CA THR A 585 1.32 -42.39 -8.97
C THR A 585 0.81 -43.69 -8.33
N GLN A 586 1.47 -44.17 -7.27
CA GLN A 586 0.81 -45.06 -6.31
C GLN A 586 0.40 -44.34 -5.03
N VAL A 587 0.61 -43.03 -4.95
CA VAL A 587 -0.10 -42.12 -4.06
C VAL A 587 -0.36 -40.84 -4.87
N GLU A 588 -1.51 -40.75 -5.55
CA GLU A 588 -2.05 -39.43 -5.90
C GLU A 588 -2.41 -38.78 -4.56
N ALA A 589 -1.79 -37.66 -4.19
CA ALA A 589 -2.29 -36.89 -3.06
C ALA A 589 -3.72 -36.47 -3.40
N ALA A 590 -4.67 -36.78 -2.51
CA ALA A 590 -6.04 -36.38 -2.74
C ALA A 590 -6.11 -34.85 -2.79
N PRO A 591 -6.92 -34.26 -3.69
CA PRO A 591 -7.12 -32.82 -3.73
C PRO A 591 -7.53 -32.27 -2.35
N PRO A 592 -6.99 -31.11 -1.94
CA PRO A 592 -7.35 -30.53 -0.66
C PRO A 592 -8.83 -30.15 -0.62
N ILE A 593 -9.36 -30.12 0.60
CA ILE A 593 -10.75 -29.81 0.87
C ILE A 593 -10.81 -28.43 1.50
N VAL A 594 -11.54 -27.50 0.90
CA VAL A 594 -11.82 -26.18 1.46
C VAL A 594 -13.33 -26.09 1.71
N MET A 595 -13.72 -25.87 2.97
CA MET A 595 -15.09 -25.51 3.31
C MET A 595 -15.17 -24.00 3.53
N LEU A 596 -16.00 -23.34 2.73
CA LEU A 596 -16.36 -21.95 2.93
C LEU A 596 -17.46 -21.91 3.99
N LEU A 597 -17.18 -21.27 5.12
CA LEU A 597 -18.13 -21.01 6.19
C LEU A 597 -18.57 -19.55 6.10
N MET A 598 -19.68 -19.33 5.41
CA MET A 598 -20.20 -17.99 5.11
C MET A 598 -21.22 -17.55 6.16
N ASP A 599 -21.11 -16.30 6.60
CA ASP A 599 -22.12 -15.65 7.42
C ASP A 599 -23.40 -15.42 6.61
N ASP A 600 -24.52 -15.97 7.10
CA ASP A 600 -25.86 -15.78 6.57
C ASP A 600 -26.79 -15.11 7.60
N SER A 601 -26.22 -14.39 8.58
CA SER A 601 -26.98 -13.65 9.58
C SER A 601 -27.71 -12.44 8.98
N GLY A 602 -28.67 -11.90 9.73
CA GLY A 602 -29.47 -10.76 9.28
C GLY A 602 -28.69 -9.46 9.09
N SER A 603 -27.49 -9.32 9.67
CA SER A 603 -26.61 -8.16 9.43
C SER A 603 -26.04 -8.13 8.02
N MET A 604 -25.89 -9.30 7.39
CA MET A 604 -25.34 -9.41 6.04
C MET A 604 -26.24 -8.73 4.99
N ASP A 605 -27.54 -8.60 5.24
CA ASP A 605 -28.47 -7.88 4.34
C ASP A 605 -28.31 -6.35 4.39
N TRP A 606 -27.52 -5.81 5.32
CA TRP A 606 -27.35 -4.37 5.47
C TRP A 606 -26.42 -3.81 4.40
N SER A 607 -26.69 -2.57 3.97
CA SER A 607 -25.81 -1.79 3.09
C SER A 607 -24.94 -0.79 3.86
N LEU A 608 -24.69 -1.06 5.13
CA LEU A 608 -23.91 -0.21 6.02
C LEU A 608 -22.78 -1.04 6.62
N LEU A 609 -21.53 -0.65 6.44
CA LEU A 609 -20.36 -1.25 7.07
C LEU A 609 -19.49 -0.11 7.61
N CYS A 610 -19.67 0.22 8.88
CA CYS A 610 -19.10 1.41 9.50
C CYS A 610 -18.27 1.01 10.73
N PRO A 611 -17.26 1.81 11.14
CA PRO A 611 -16.47 1.52 12.33
C PRO A 611 -17.27 1.49 13.66
N GLU A 612 -18.49 2.05 13.67
CA GLU A 612 -19.32 2.21 14.87
C GLU A 612 -20.21 0.98 15.20
N LYS A 613 -20.34 0.66 16.51
CA LYS A 613 -21.17 -0.40 17.14
C LYS A 613 -21.82 -1.43 16.19
N GLY A 614 -21.04 -2.38 15.67
CA GLY A 614 -21.60 -3.49 14.87
C GLY A 614 -21.90 -3.11 13.42
N GLY A 615 -21.25 -2.07 12.90
CA GLY A 615 -21.50 -1.51 11.57
C GLY A 615 -22.90 -0.89 11.43
N LYS A 616 -23.40 -0.29 12.50
CA LYS A 616 -24.65 0.47 12.50
C LYS A 616 -24.35 1.94 12.74
N PHE A 617 -24.96 2.81 11.94
CA PHE A 617 -25.04 4.23 12.28
C PHE A 617 -25.85 4.42 13.56
N ILE A 618 -25.25 5.03 14.57
CA ILE A 618 -25.95 5.37 15.81
C ILE A 618 -26.48 6.78 15.70
N ILE A 619 -27.72 6.91 15.25
CA ILE A 619 -28.47 8.14 15.41
C ILE A 619 -29.22 8.01 16.75
N GLY A 620 -28.95 8.91 17.70
CA GLY A 620 -29.84 9.28 18.81
C GLY A 620 -30.44 8.14 19.63
N ASN A 621 -29.94 7.95 20.85
CA ASN A 621 -30.20 6.81 21.73
C ASN A 621 -31.69 6.39 21.87
N SER A 622 -31.97 5.16 21.43
CA SER A 622 -33.20 4.34 21.58
C SER A 622 -34.45 4.83 20.84
N ASP A 623 -34.83 4.09 19.80
CA ASP A 623 -36.08 4.23 19.03
C ASP A 623 -36.38 5.69 18.64
N TYR A 624 -35.70 6.18 17.60
CA TYR A 624 -36.15 7.31 16.79
C TYR A 624 -36.41 8.62 17.58
N GLU A 625 -35.40 9.48 17.71
CA GLU A 625 -35.52 10.96 17.65
C GLU A 625 -34.20 11.67 18.03
N ASP A 626 -33.91 12.76 17.30
CA ASP A 626 -32.87 13.79 17.45
C ASP A 626 -31.39 13.40 17.25
N TYR A 627 -30.96 13.48 15.98
CA TYR A 627 -29.75 14.24 15.63
C TYR A 627 -30.17 15.39 14.71
N ASP A 628 -29.78 16.60 15.09
CA ASP A 628 -30.19 17.87 14.46
C ASP A 628 -29.30 18.26 13.24
N ASP A 629 -28.27 17.47 12.90
CA ASP A 629 -27.21 17.88 11.96
C ASP A 629 -27.04 16.89 10.79
N VAL A 630 -27.11 17.40 9.55
CA VAL A 630 -26.88 16.65 8.29
C VAL A 630 -25.45 16.13 8.15
N GLU A 631 -24.54 16.67 8.97
CA GLU A 631 -23.10 16.39 8.99
C GLU A 631 -22.75 14.91 9.25
N GLU A 632 -23.66 14.09 9.77
CA GLU A 632 -23.40 12.66 10.01
C GLU A 632 -24.16 11.72 9.04
N TYR A 633 -25.17 12.21 8.32
CA TYR A 633 -26.00 11.35 7.46
C TYR A 633 -25.35 10.99 6.13
N TRP A 634 -24.62 11.93 5.54
CA TRP A 634 -23.91 11.70 4.27
C TRP A 634 -22.82 10.62 4.40
N HIS A 635 -22.29 10.38 5.61
CA HIS A 635 -21.37 9.27 5.90
C HIS A 635 -21.95 7.90 5.49
N SER A 636 -23.27 7.73 5.57
CA SER A 636 -23.93 6.48 5.16
C SER A 636 -23.88 6.21 3.66
N GLN A 637 -23.68 7.26 2.87
CA GLN A 637 -23.61 7.24 1.41
C GLN A 637 -22.21 7.67 0.89
N TYR A 638 -21.22 7.69 1.78
CA TYR A 638 -19.83 7.99 1.47
C TYR A 638 -18.98 6.76 1.77
N TRP A 639 -18.27 6.26 0.76
CA TRP A 639 -17.48 5.03 0.88
C TRP A 639 -16.34 5.12 1.89
N GLY A 640 -15.77 6.33 2.10
CA GLY A 640 -14.69 6.54 3.07
C GLY A 640 -15.13 6.33 4.53
N TYR A 641 -16.44 6.24 4.76
CA TYR A 641 -17.02 5.94 6.08
C TYR A 641 -17.82 4.64 6.07
N ASN A 642 -18.66 4.44 5.05
CA ASN A 642 -19.40 3.20 4.83
C ASN A 642 -18.69 2.35 3.77
N GLY A 643 -17.88 1.38 4.19
CA GLY A 643 -16.99 0.62 3.31
C GLY A 643 -17.66 -0.32 2.29
N VAL A 644 -18.98 -0.51 2.35
CA VAL A 644 -19.76 -1.23 1.32
C VAL A 644 -20.56 -0.30 0.40
N TYR A 645 -20.55 1.00 0.67
CA TYR A 645 -21.17 1.96 -0.23
C TYR A 645 -20.39 2.11 -1.53
N TYR A 646 -21.04 2.71 -2.53
CA TYR A 646 -20.42 2.98 -3.82
C TYR A 646 -19.17 3.83 -3.67
N ASN A 647 -18.02 3.27 -4.06
CA ASN A 647 -16.77 3.99 -4.21
C ASN A 647 -16.58 4.34 -5.69
N PRO A 648 -16.62 5.63 -6.08
CA PRO A 648 -16.36 6.03 -7.45
C PRO A 648 -14.97 5.65 -7.93
N ASP A 649 -13.99 5.38 -7.07
CA ASP A 649 -12.65 4.99 -7.52
C ASP A 649 -12.57 3.53 -7.98
N LEU A 650 -13.62 2.73 -7.72
CA LEU A 650 -13.67 1.31 -8.06
C LEU A 650 -14.52 1.05 -9.31
N ASP A 651 -14.08 0.10 -10.14
CA ASP A 651 -14.86 -0.43 -11.25
C ASP A 651 -15.63 -1.68 -10.81
N TYR A 652 -16.96 -1.58 -10.77
CA TYR A 652 -17.86 -2.64 -10.38
C TYR A 652 -18.26 -3.48 -11.59
N SER A 653 -17.78 -4.73 -11.60
CA SER A 653 -18.10 -5.70 -12.66
C SER A 653 -19.20 -6.67 -12.22
N PRO A 654 -20.02 -7.19 -13.14
CA PRO A 654 -20.98 -8.25 -12.84
C PRO A 654 -20.32 -9.51 -12.25
N TRP A 655 -21.08 -10.29 -11.48
CA TRP A 655 -20.58 -11.55 -10.93
C TRP A 655 -20.20 -12.58 -12.03
N PRO A 656 -19.32 -13.54 -11.74
CA PRO A 656 -19.09 -14.69 -12.62
C PRO A 656 -20.38 -15.51 -12.84
N ASP A 657 -20.69 -15.92 -14.07
CA ASP A 657 -21.82 -16.81 -14.36
C ASP A 657 -21.43 -18.28 -14.13
N THR A 658 -22.42 -19.06 -13.73
CA THR A 658 -22.43 -20.50 -13.55
C THR A 658 -21.97 -21.30 -14.78
N ASN A 659 -22.01 -20.72 -15.99
CA ASN A 659 -21.62 -21.39 -17.24
C ASN A 659 -20.29 -20.90 -17.84
N THR A 660 -19.39 -20.30 -17.02
CA THR A 660 -18.09 -19.71 -17.43
C THR A 660 -18.16 -18.37 -18.19
N ALA A 661 -19.36 -17.82 -18.38
CA ALA A 661 -19.55 -16.42 -18.78
C ALA A 661 -19.52 -15.50 -17.54
N THR A 662 -19.72 -14.20 -17.71
CA THR A 662 -20.08 -13.27 -16.62
C THR A 662 -21.57 -12.95 -16.73
N TYR A 663 -22.21 -12.53 -15.64
CA TYR A 663 -23.51 -11.89 -15.75
C TYR A 663 -23.42 -10.65 -16.65
N ASP A 664 -24.54 -10.27 -17.26
CA ASP A 664 -24.61 -9.02 -18.02
C ASP A 664 -24.52 -7.81 -17.08
N ASP A 665 -24.11 -6.67 -17.62
CA ASP A 665 -24.20 -5.37 -16.95
C ASP A 665 -25.62 -5.13 -16.41
N ALA A 666 -25.70 -4.50 -15.24
CA ALA A 666 -26.97 -4.11 -14.67
C ALA A 666 -27.67 -3.09 -15.57
N ASP A 667 -28.99 -3.10 -15.58
CA ASP A 667 -29.75 -2.05 -16.28
C ASP A 667 -29.41 -0.68 -15.65
N MET A 668 -29.01 0.28 -16.48
CA MET A 668 -28.54 1.59 -16.03
C MET A 668 -29.63 2.42 -15.35
N ASP A 669 -30.91 2.15 -15.60
CA ASP A 669 -32.03 2.91 -15.05
C ASP A 669 -32.82 2.09 -14.01
N ASP A 670 -32.98 0.79 -14.25
CA ASP A 670 -33.78 -0.12 -13.43
C ASP A 670 -32.97 -1.37 -13.00
N PRO A 671 -31.80 -1.23 -12.32
CA PRO A 671 -31.04 -2.36 -11.83
C PRO A 671 -31.86 -3.20 -10.85
N LYS A 672 -31.58 -4.50 -10.80
CA LYS A 672 -32.25 -5.42 -9.89
C LYS A 672 -31.75 -5.25 -8.45
N SER A 673 -32.61 -5.57 -7.48
CA SER A 673 -32.22 -5.74 -6.07
C SER A 673 -31.37 -6.99 -5.85
N HIS A 674 -31.37 -7.95 -6.75
CA HIS A 674 -30.48 -9.09 -6.68
C HIS A 674 -30.38 -9.66 -8.10
N PRO A 675 -29.23 -10.16 -8.55
CA PRO A 675 -29.09 -10.68 -9.92
C PRO A 675 -30.14 -11.76 -10.26
N GLU A 676 -30.43 -12.62 -9.28
CA GLU A 676 -31.42 -13.71 -9.34
C GLU A 676 -32.89 -13.28 -9.11
N GLU A 677 -33.14 -12.05 -8.65
CA GLU A 677 -34.50 -11.58 -8.40
C GLU A 677 -35.07 -10.78 -9.57
N SER A 678 -36.40 -10.69 -9.63
CA SER A 678 -37.09 -9.86 -10.63
C SER A 678 -37.39 -8.44 -10.16
N GLY A 679 -37.13 -8.12 -8.89
CA GLY A 679 -37.38 -6.78 -8.35
C GLY A 679 -36.35 -5.80 -8.87
N THR A 680 -36.80 -4.68 -9.46
CA THR A 680 -35.92 -3.61 -9.95
C THR A 680 -36.09 -2.34 -9.14
N ARG A 681 -35.08 -1.48 -9.18
CA ARG A 681 -35.09 -0.16 -8.56
C ARG A 681 -34.84 0.91 -9.60
N ASP A 682 -35.80 1.82 -9.76
CA ASP A 682 -35.63 3.02 -10.59
C ASP A 682 -34.61 3.96 -9.93
N LEU A 683 -33.42 4.09 -10.53
CA LEU A 683 -32.35 4.98 -10.05
C LEU A 683 -32.65 6.47 -10.24
N ASN A 684 -33.66 6.82 -11.03
CA ASN A 684 -34.16 8.19 -11.16
C ASN A 684 -35.25 8.52 -10.14
N SER A 685 -35.76 7.50 -9.44
CA SER A 685 -36.69 7.69 -8.33
C SER A 685 -35.97 8.14 -7.06
N ARG A 686 -36.73 8.62 -6.06
CA ARG A 686 -36.14 8.91 -4.76
C ARG A 686 -35.52 7.63 -4.19
N PHE A 687 -34.28 7.74 -3.69
CA PHE A 687 -33.70 6.72 -2.82
C PHE A 687 -34.50 6.70 -1.50
N ASP A 688 -35.63 5.99 -1.47
CA ASP A 688 -36.35 5.61 -0.26
C ASP A 688 -35.37 4.95 0.72
N SER A 689 -35.02 5.75 1.74
CA SER A 689 -34.42 5.47 3.05
C SER A 689 -33.80 4.11 3.35
N PHE A 690 -32.56 4.15 3.82
CA PHE A 690 -32.07 3.22 4.84
C PHE A 690 -32.80 3.49 6.17
N ASP A 691 -33.53 2.50 6.70
CA ASP A 691 -34.11 2.48 8.06
C ASP A 691 -34.72 3.81 8.57
N GLY A 692 -35.47 4.51 7.71
CA GLY A 692 -36.27 5.69 8.09
C GLY A 692 -35.62 7.05 7.85
N VAL A 693 -34.44 7.14 7.26
CA VAL A 693 -33.77 8.41 6.98
C VAL A 693 -33.82 8.73 5.48
N ASN A 694 -34.32 9.91 5.11
CA ASN A 694 -34.60 10.28 3.72
C ASN A 694 -33.67 11.42 3.25
N VAL A 695 -32.60 11.10 2.52
CA VAL A 695 -31.83 12.10 1.75
C VAL A 695 -32.31 12.01 0.31
N CYS A 696 -33.18 12.95 -0.08
CA CYS A 696 -33.79 12.92 -1.40
C CYS A 696 -32.74 13.26 -2.46
N TRP A 697 -32.42 12.30 -3.34
CA TRP A 697 -31.69 12.47 -4.62
C TRP A 697 -30.14 12.41 -4.61
N ALA A 698 -29.48 12.00 -3.53
CA ALA A 698 -28.05 11.69 -3.59
C ALA A 698 -27.82 10.29 -4.17
N HIS A 699 -26.98 10.16 -5.21
CA HIS A 699 -26.46 8.85 -5.63
C HIS A 699 -25.32 8.44 -4.70
N TYR A 700 -24.35 9.33 -4.47
CA TYR A 700 -23.27 9.14 -3.51
C TYR A 700 -22.68 10.48 -3.06
N TYR A 701 -21.84 10.43 -2.03
CA TYR A 701 -21.05 11.55 -1.57
C TYR A 701 -19.56 11.26 -1.73
N VAL A 702 -18.76 12.33 -1.86
CA VAL A 702 -17.29 12.30 -1.78
C VAL A 702 -16.81 13.42 -0.88
N TRP A 703 -15.60 13.30 -0.35
CA TRP A 703 -14.96 14.34 0.44
C TRP A 703 -13.94 15.09 -0.43
N SER A 704 -14.06 16.41 -0.55
CA SER A 704 -13.00 17.23 -1.15
C SER A 704 -11.97 17.55 -0.08
N SER A 705 -10.75 17.09 -0.29
CA SER A 705 -9.58 17.46 0.52
C SER A 705 -9.17 18.92 0.28
N THR A 706 -9.33 19.39 -0.95
CA THR A 706 -8.98 20.76 -1.37
C THR A 706 -9.81 21.81 -0.64
N GLU A 707 -11.09 21.52 -0.45
CA GLU A 707 -12.03 22.46 0.17
C GLU A 707 -12.47 22.08 1.59
N GLU A 708 -11.97 20.95 2.11
CA GLU A 708 -12.34 20.37 3.40
C GLU A 708 -13.86 20.25 3.59
N ALA A 709 -14.58 19.83 2.54
CA ALA A 709 -16.03 19.80 2.51
C ALA A 709 -16.58 18.56 1.78
N PRO A 710 -17.74 18.01 2.21
CA PRO A 710 -18.39 16.96 1.46
C PRO A 710 -19.09 17.53 0.21
N TYR A 711 -19.14 16.70 -0.82
CA TYR A 711 -19.84 16.95 -2.08
C TYR A 711 -20.87 15.85 -2.32
N MET A 712 -22.10 16.25 -2.68
CA MET A 712 -23.15 15.34 -3.13
C MET A 712 -23.10 15.24 -4.65
N ILE A 713 -23.03 14.01 -5.17
CA ILE A 713 -23.10 13.74 -6.61
C ILE A 713 -24.47 13.14 -6.92
N ASN A 714 -25.12 13.71 -7.93
CA ASN A 714 -26.36 13.19 -8.47
C ASN A 714 -26.20 12.85 -9.96
N ILE A 715 -26.49 11.60 -10.31
CA ILE A 715 -26.45 11.13 -11.69
C ILE A 715 -27.88 11.22 -12.26
N THR A 716 -28.14 12.21 -13.08
CA THR A 716 -29.49 12.47 -13.63
C THR A 716 -29.58 12.03 -15.09
N GLY A 717 -30.78 11.60 -15.53
CA GLY A 717 -31.04 11.22 -16.93
C GLY A 717 -31.55 9.79 -17.12
N SER A 718 -31.89 9.42 -18.35
CA SER A 718 -32.36 8.06 -18.68
C SER A 718 -32.15 7.71 -20.14
N GLY A 719 -32.17 6.41 -20.46
CA GLY A 719 -32.13 5.92 -21.84
C GLY A 719 -30.86 6.31 -22.60
N GLY A 720 -29.72 6.33 -21.92
CA GLY A 720 -28.41 6.62 -22.54
C GLY A 720 -28.01 8.10 -22.57
N SER A 721 -28.80 9.01 -22.00
CA SER A 721 -28.46 10.43 -21.86
C SER A 721 -28.40 10.79 -20.39
N TYR A 722 -27.19 10.96 -19.85
CA TYR A 722 -26.93 11.20 -18.43
C TYR A 722 -26.10 12.47 -18.20
N SER A 723 -26.25 13.08 -17.03
CA SER A 723 -25.48 14.22 -16.52
C SER A 723 -25.06 13.97 -15.07
N LEU A 724 -23.90 14.51 -14.69
CA LEU A 724 -23.43 14.56 -13.31
C LEU A 724 -23.67 15.97 -12.78
N ASP A 725 -24.46 16.05 -11.72
CA ASP A 725 -24.73 17.30 -11.02
C ASP A 725 -24.00 17.27 -9.68
N TYR A 726 -23.14 18.27 -9.43
CA TYR A 726 -22.33 18.39 -8.22
C TYR A 726 -22.88 19.46 -7.30
N TYR A 727 -22.92 19.15 -6.01
CA TYR A 727 -23.42 20.07 -5.00
C TYR A 727 -22.49 20.07 -3.79
N LYS A 728 -21.92 21.24 -3.50
CA LYS A 728 -21.13 21.44 -2.29
C LYS A 728 -22.05 21.50 -1.08
N VAL A 729 -21.69 20.78 -0.03
CA VAL A 729 -22.39 20.84 1.25
C VAL A 729 -21.85 22.02 2.06
N SER A 730 -22.33 23.23 1.74
CA SER A 730 -21.94 24.48 2.42
C SER A 730 -23.03 24.92 3.40
N ASP A 731 -22.75 24.84 4.70
CA ASP A 731 -23.55 25.39 5.80
C ASP A 731 -25.07 25.30 5.57
N CYS A 732 -25.60 24.10 5.80
CA CYS A 732 -26.99 23.87 6.15
C CYS A 732 -27.54 25.04 6.99
N ASN A 733 -28.44 25.85 6.42
CA ASN A 733 -28.79 27.21 6.90
C ASN A 733 -29.62 27.22 8.21
N GLY A 734 -29.15 26.51 9.25
CA GLY A 734 -29.69 26.49 10.60
C GLY A 734 -30.99 25.70 10.82
N ASP A 735 -31.44 24.85 9.87
CA ASP A 735 -32.67 24.04 9.99
C ASP A 735 -32.59 22.71 9.21
N CYS A 736 -31.42 22.06 9.23
CA CYS A 736 -31.18 20.79 8.55
C CYS A 736 -31.56 19.56 9.40
N SER A 737 -32.22 19.75 10.53
CA SER A 737 -32.67 18.67 11.42
C SER A 737 -33.93 17.94 10.95
N SER A 738 -34.56 18.40 9.86
CA SER A 738 -35.71 17.72 9.30
C SER A 738 -35.26 16.68 8.28
N ALA A 739 -35.85 15.49 8.34
CA ALA A 739 -35.66 14.37 7.40
C ALA A 739 -36.09 14.66 5.93
N ASN A 740 -35.94 15.91 5.47
CA ASN A 740 -36.28 16.43 4.15
C ASN A 740 -35.30 17.56 3.75
N VAL A 741 -34.00 17.30 3.73
CA VAL A 741 -33.06 18.17 3.00
C VAL A 741 -33.40 18.08 1.52
N THR A 742 -33.54 19.22 0.87
CA THR A 742 -33.82 19.31 -0.57
C THR A 742 -32.59 19.82 -1.31
N ILE A 743 -32.54 19.59 -2.63
CA ILE A 743 -31.43 20.08 -3.48
C ILE A 743 -31.25 21.61 -3.40
N ASP A 744 -32.32 22.34 -3.04
CA ASP A 744 -32.32 23.79 -2.83
C ASP A 744 -31.52 24.22 -1.58
N ASP A 745 -31.15 23.27 -0.71
CA ASP A 745 -30.36 23.50 0.50
C ASP A 745 -28.85 23.29 0.27
N PHE A 746 -28.45 22.86 -0.93
CA PHE A 746 -27.06 22.72 -1.35
C PHE A 746 -26.66 23.79 -2.37
N GLU A 747 -25.39 24.15 -2.38
CA GLU A 747 -24.85 25.04 -3.41
C GLU A 747 -24.43 24.21 -4.61
N SER A 748 -25.12 24.39 -5.75
CA SER A 748 -24.73 23.76 -7.01
C SER A 748 -23.35 24.27 -7.43
N ASP A 749 -22.48 23.36 -7.83
CA ASP A 749 -21.13 23.66 -8.26
C ASP A 749 -20.91 23.18 -9.69
N ASP A 750 -20.83 24.13 -10.62
CA ASP A 750 -20.58 23.84 -12.04
C ASP A 750 -19.07 23.63 -12.32
N SER A 751 -18.20 23.82 -11.33
CA SER A 751 -16.74 23.67 -11.45
C SER A 751 -16.16 23.15 -10.14
N PRO A 752 -16.56 21.92 -9.73
CA PRO A 752 -16.07 21.31 -8.50
C PRO A 752 -14.55 21.07 -8.58
N PRO A 753 -13.86 20.96 -7.43
CA PRO A 753 -12.43 20.62 -7.38
C PRO A 753 -12.10 19.29 -8.09
N ASP A 754 -10.87 19.15 -8.58
CA ASP A 754 -10.44 17.95 -9.32
C ASP A 754 -10.54 16.67 -8.48
N ASP A 755 -10.39 16.77 -7.14
CA ASP A 755 -10.55 15.65 -6.20
C ASP A 755 -12.01 15.18 -6.00
N VAL A 756 -12.98 15.90 -6.56
CA VAL A 756 -14.41 15.54 -6.58
C VAL A 756 -14.83 14.93 -7.92
N ILE A 757 -14.17 15.30 -9.01
CA ILE A 757 -14.54 14.89 -10.36
C ILE A 757 -14.08 13.46 -10.60
N THR A 758 -15.04 12.57 -10.88
CA THR A 758 -14.69 11.21 -11.32
C THR A 758 -14.26 11.26 -12.78
N GLY A 759 -13.14 10.62 -13.15
CA GLY A 759 -12.65 10.56 -14.53
C GLY A 759 -13.56 9.80 -15.52
N ARG A 760 -14.78 9.41 -15.10
CA ARG A 760 -15.79 8.72 -15.91
C ARG A 760 -16.78 9.71 -16.53
N THR A 761 -17.24 9.39 -17.74
CA THR A 761 -18.41 10.07 -18.30
C THR A 761 -19.65 9.78 -17.47
N ALA A 762 -20.66 10.66 -17.50
CA ALA A 762 -21.91 10.47 -16.76
C ALA A 762 -22.60 9.12 -17.06
N ALA A 763 -22.49 8.62 -18.30
CA ALA A 763 -23.02 7.31 -18.68
C ALA A 763 -22.21 6.16 -18.07
N GLN A 764 -20.88 6.24 -18.07
CA GLN A 764 -20.03 5.24 -17.43
C GLN A 764 -20.23 5.23 -15.91
N GLU A 765 -20.31 6.39 -15.28
CA GLU A 765 -20.58 6.53 -13.85
C GLU A 765 -21.94 5.93 -13.49
N ARG A 766 -22.97 6.16 -14.32
CA ARG A 766 -24.28 5.55 -14.15
C ARG A 766 -24.24 4.02 -14.25
N GLN A 767 -23.52 3.47 -15.24
CA GLN A 767 -23.37 2.03 -15.40
C GLN A 767 -22.65 1.41 -14.20
N ASN A 768 -21.57 2.05 -13.75
CA ASN A 768 -20.78 1.59 -12.62
C ASN A 768 -21.61 1.58 -11.32
N PHE A 769 -22.39 2.65 -11.08
CA PHE A 769 -23.30 2.74 -9.96
C PHE A 769 -24.42 1.67 -10.01
N ALA A 770 -24.98 1.42 -11.20
CA ALA A 770 -25.98 0.36 -11.40
C ALA A 770 -25.40 -1.04 -11.11
N ASN A 771 -24.15 -1.29 -11.55
CA ASN A 771 -23.44 -2.53 -11.26
C ASN A 771 -23.19 -2.69 -9.75
N TRP A 772 -22.70 -1.65 -9.07
CA TRP A 772 -22.60 -1.66 -7.61
C TRP A 772 -23.95 -1.98 -6.95
N TYR A 773 -25.02 -1.31 -7.39
CA TYR A 773 -26.35 -1.49 -6.80
C TYR A 773 -26.82 -2.95 -6.88
N GLN A 774 -26.70 -3.57 -8.06
CA GLN A 774 -27.20 -4.92 -8.29
C GLN A 774 -26.29 -5.99 -7.66
N TYR A 775 -24.98 -5.80 -7.68
CA TYR A 775 -24.00 -6.85 -7.38
C TYR A 775 -23.21 -6.66 -6.07
N TYR A 776 -23.24 -5.49 -5.42
CA TYR A 776 -22.35 -5.19 -4.29
C TYR A 776 -22.98 -4.43 -3.12
N ARG A 777 -24.13 -3.78 -3.29
CA ARG A 777 -24.67 -2.80 -2.32
C ARG A 777 -24.90 -3.29 -0.90
N THR A 778 -24.90 -4.58 -0.62
CA THR A 778 -25.02 -5.12 0.75
C THR A 778 -23.76 -5.89 1.11
N ARG A 779 -23.52 -6.07 2.41
CA ARG A 779 -22.41 -6.88 2.91
C ARG A 779 -22.43 -8.30 2.33
N GLN A 780 -23.62 -8.89 2.22
CA GLN A 780 -23.82 -10.21 1.61
C GLN A 780 -23.44 -10.22 0.13
N LEU A 781 -23.92 -9.26 -0.66
CA LEU A 781 -23.62 -9.20 -2.09
C LEU A 781 -22.13 -8.98 -2.34
N THR A 782 -21.51 -8.12 -1.55
CA THR A 782 -20.05 -7.92 -1.55
C THR A 782 -19.30 -9.21 -1.22
N ALA A 783 -19.70 -9.93 -0.17
CA ALA A 783 -19.09 -11.20 0.22
C ALA A 783 -19.26 -12.29 -0.85
N ILE A 784 -20.45 -12.41 -1.43
CA ILE A 784 -20.75 -13.32 -2.53
C ILE A 784 -19.86 -13.01 -3.73
N SER A 785 -19.74 -11.73 -4.13
CA SER A 785 -18.88 -11.34 -5.25
C SER A 785 -17.42 -11.74 -5.00
N ALA A 786 -16.89 -11.43 -3.82
CA ALA A 786 -15.51 -11.74 -3.46
C ALA A 786 -15.24 -13.26 -3.47
N MET A 787 -16.13 -14.06 -2.87
CA MET A 787 -16.03 -15.52 -2.87
C MET A 787 -16.24 -16.12 -4.27
N ALA A 788 -17.13 -15.56 -5.09
CA ALA A 788 -17.37 -16.04 -6.45
C ALA A 788 -16.16 -15.82 -7.34
N ASN A 789 -15.53 -14.65 -7.26
CA ASN A 789 -14.29 -14.35 -7.97
C ASN A 789 -13.15 -15.27 -7.53
N MET A 790 -13.05 -15.55 -6.22
CA MET A 790 -12.12 -16.55 -5.68
C MET A 790 -12.37 -17.94 -6.29
N VAL A 791 -13.61 -18.45 -6.25
CA VAL A 791 -14.00 -19.75 -6.85
C VAL A 791 -13.71 -19.80 -8.36
N ASN A 792 -13.83 -18.67 -9.05
CA ASN A 792 -13.54 -18.58 -10.48
C ASN A 792 -12.03 -18.63 -10.77
N SER A 793 -11.19 -18.13 -9.87
CA SER A 793 -9.74 -18.05 -10.03
C SER A 793 -8.97 -19.34 -9.65
N VAL A 794 -9.55 -20.19 -8.79
CA VAL A 794 -8.87 -21.38 -8.25
C VAL A 794 -9.12 -22.66 -9.06
N GLN A 795 -8.17 -23.59 -8.98
CA GLN A 795 -8.19 -24.90 -9.64
C GLN A 795 -7.57 -25.98 -8.75
N GLY A 796 -7.80 -27.26 -9.06
CA GLY A 796 -7.08 -28.38 -8.41
C GLY A 796 -7.55 -28.75 -6.99
N MET A 797 -8.59 -28.12 -6.47
CA MET A 797 -9.10 -28.34 -5.10
C MET A 797 -10.59 -28.66 -5.06
N LYS A 798 -11.05 -29.18 -3.92
CA LYS A 798 -12.48 -29.40 -3.62
C LYS A 798 -13.01 -28.27 -2.76
N MET A 799 -14.08 -27.61 -3.19
CA MET A 799 -14.75 -26.57 -2.41
C MET A 799 -16.17 -26.99 -2.03
N GLY A 800 -16.50 -26.80 -0.76
CA GLY A 800 -17.86 -26.93 -0.23
C GLY A 800 -18.29 -25.66 0.49
N LEU A 801 -19.56 -25.59 0.86
CA LEU A 801 -20.18 -24.40 1.46
C LEU A 801 -20.98 -24.81 2.70
N HIS A 802 -20.85 -24.06 3.78
CA HIS A 802 -21.68 -24.14 4.97
C HIS A 802 -22.11 -22.74 5.38
N THR A 803 -23.36 -22.58 5.82
CA THR A 803 -23.86 -21.32 6.39
C THR A 803 -24.26 -21.50 7.85
N LEU A 804 -24.39 -20.41 8.60
CA LEU A 804 -24.58 -20.47 10.05
C LEU A 804 -25.98 -20.91 10.46
N LYS A 805 -27.01 -20.57 9.69
CA LYS A 805 -28.43 -20.84 10.02
C LYS A 805 -29.16 -21.73 9.04
N HIS A 806 -28.53 -22.10 7.94
CA HIS A 806 -29.13 -22.92 6.89
C HIS A 806 -30.36 -22.26 6.26
N ASN A 807 -30.31 -20.93 6.11
CA ASN A 807 -31.34 -20.22 5.35
C ASN A 807 -31.38 -20.76 3.91
N ASN A 808 -32.57 -20.78 3.31
CA ASN A 808 -32.82 -21.43 2.01
C ASN A 808 -32.40 -22.93 1.95
N ASP A 809 -32.37 -23.63 3.10
CA ASP A 809 -31.96 -25.03 3.24
C ASP A 809 -30.47 -25.30 2.87
N ILE A 810 -29.63 -24.26 2.80
CA ILE A 810 -28.18 -24.39 2.57
C ILE A 810 -27.49 -24.75 3.89
N ASN A 811 -27.54 -26.03 4.27
CA ASN A 811 -26.84 -26.50 5.45
C ASN A 811 -25.38 -26.79 5.13
N MET A 812 -25.03 -28.05 4.89
CA MET A 812 -23.67 -28.49 4.59
C MET A 812 -23.65 -28.99 3.14
N ILE A 813 -23.10 -28.18 2.25
CA ILE A 813 -22.91 -28.57 0.85
C ILE A 813 -21.56 -29.26 0.74
N ALA A 814 -21.62 -30.53 0.34
CA ALA A 814 -20.45 -31.38 0.24
C ALA A 814 -19.40 -30.81 -0.74
N PRO A 815 -18.10 -30.85 -0.40
CA PRO A 815 -17.02 -30.38 -1.27
C PRO A 815 -17.02 -31.06 -2.64
N ARG A 816 -16.87 -30.25 -3.69
CA ARG A 816 -16.81 -30.71 -5.09
C ARG A 816 -15.55 -30.20 -5.76
N MET A 817 -14.99 -30.98 -6.69
CA MET A 817 -13.86 -30.52 -7.50
C MET A 817 -14.25 -29.26 -8.27
N VAL A 818 -13.55 -28.16 -8.02
CA VAL A 818 -13.83 -26.85 -8.62
C VAL A 818 -13.77 -26.95 -10.14
N ASP A 819 -12.74 -27.59 -10.68
CA ASP A 819 -12.49 -27.71 -12.13
C ASP A 819 -13.67 -28.27 -12.93
N THR A 820 -14.46 -29.15 -12.32
CA THR A 820 -15.60 -29.83 -12.97
C THR A 820 -16.96 -29.37 -12.49
N ASN A 821 -17.04 -28.63 -11.37
CA ASN A 821 -18.30 -28.25 -10.73
C ASN A 821 -18.41 -26.76 -10.41
N ARG A 822 -17.51 -25.91 -10.93
CA ARG A 822 -17.48 -24.46 -10.68
C ARG A 822 -18.86 -23.82 -10.76
N GLY A 823 -19.59 -24.08 -11.84
CA GLY A 823 -20.93 -23.54 -12.03
C GLY A 823 -21.91 -23.86 -10.93
N VAL A 824 -21.85 -25.08 -10.39
CA VAL A 824 -22.75 -25.51 -9.32
C VAL A 824 -22.32 -24.96 -7.97
N ILE A 825 -21.01 -24.79 -7.74
CA ILE A 825 -20.50 -24.14 -6.54
C ILE A 825 -20.92 -22.65 -6.52
N LEU A 826 -20.85 -21.98 -7.67
CA LEU A 826 -21.32 -20.60 -7.82
C LEU A 826 -22.84 -20.50 -7.61
N ASP A 827 -23.63 -21.41 -8.20
CA ASP A 827 -25.08 -21.46 -7.98
C ASP A 827 -25.43 -21.68 -6.50
N ASP A 828 -24.74 -22.61 -5.84
CA ASP A 828 -24.89 -22.86 -4.40
C ASP A 828 -24.57 -21.59 -3.57
N LEU A 829 -23.55 -20.82 -3.96
CA LEU A 829 -23.16 -19.55 -3.31
C LEU A 829 -24.18 -18.42 -3.54
N TYR A 830 -24.71 -18.27 -4.76
CA TYR A 830 -25.66 -17.21 -5.12
C TYR A 830 -27.05 -17.38 -4.48
N ASN A 831 -27.35 -18.58 -3.99
CA ASN A 831 -28.61 -18.88 -3.31
C ASN A 831 -28.57 -18.67 -1.78
N VAL A 832 -27.42 -18.26 -1.22
CA VAL A 832 -27.30 -17.94 0.21
C VAL A 832 -28.19 -16.75 0.55
N GLY A 833 -29.00 -16.86 1.60
CA GLY A 833 -29.90 -15.79 2.05
C GLY A 833 -29.61 -15.34 3.48
N ALA A 834 -29.57 -14.03 3.71
CA ALA A 834 -29.34 -13.43 5.02
C ALA A 834 -30.59 -13.45 5.91
N ALA A 835 -30.53 -14.09 7.09
CA ALA A 835 -31.55 -14.02 8.13
C ALA A 835 -31.04 -14.55 9.50
N HIS A 836 -31.65 -14.03 10.58
CA HIS A 836 -31.45 -14.47 11.98
C HIS A 836 -30.06 -14.11 12.58
N GLY A 837 -29.62 -14.80 13.63
CA GLY A 837 -28.37 -14.49 14.37
C GLY A 837 -27.15 -15.30 13.90
N THR A 838 -26.01 -15.13 14.58
CA THR A 838 -24.66 -15.52 14.11
C THR A 838 -24.04 -16.63 15.00
N PRO A 839 -24.48 -17.90 14.93
CA PRO A 839 -24.04 -19.00 15.80
C PRO A 839 -22.69 -19.60 15.36
N LEU A 840 -21.68 -18.75 15.20
CA LEU A 840 -20.40 -19.10 14.56
C LEU A 840 -19.71 -20.32 15.19
N ARG A 841 -19.67 -20.39 16.53
CA ARG A 841 -19.10 -21.52 17.29
C ARG A 841 -19.70 -22.88 16.90
N LYS A 842 -21.01 -22.93 16.66
CA LYS A 842 -21.71 -24.17 16.29
C LYS A 842 -21.49 -24.54 14.83
N ALA A 843 -21.41 -23.55 13.96
CA ALA A 843 -21.20 -23.78 12.54
C ALA A 843 -19.77 -24.29 12.27
N LEU A 844 -18.75 -23.69 12.90
CA LEU A 844 -17.37 -24.19 12.83
C LEU A 844 -17.27 -25.63 13.38
N LYS A 845 -17.93 -25.90 14.50
CA LYS A 845 -18.01 -27.25 15.07
C LYS A 845 -18.66 -28.24 14.08
N ALA A 846 -19.72 -27.84 13.38
CA ALA A 846 -20.38 -28.70 12.40
C ALA A 846 -19.47 -29.07 11.22
N VAL A 847 -18.64 -28.13 10.73
CA VAL A 847 -17.61 -28.42 9.71
C VAL A 847 -16.59 -29.43 10.25
N GLY A 848 -16.08 -29.21 11.47
CA GLY A 848 -15.15 -30.14 12.11
C GLY A 848 -15.75 -31.55 12.31
N GLU A 849 -17.01 -31.64 12.76
CA GLU A 849 -17.74 -32.92 12.88
C GLU A 849 -17.94 -33.59 11.52
N TYR A 850 -18.21 -32.82 10.47
CA TYR A 850 -18.36 -33.33 9.11
C TYR A 850 -17.05 -33.94 8.61
N TYR A 851 -15.92 -33.27 8.82
CA TYR A 851 -14.59 -33.79 8.50
C TYR A 851 -14.26 -35.05 9.30
N ALA A 852 -14.60 -35.09 10.60
CA ALA A 852 -14.40 -36.24 11.48
C ALA A 852 -15.40 -37.39 11.27
N SER A 853 -16.48 -37.16 10.50
CA SER A 853 -17.54 -38.15 10.33
C SER A 853 -17.00 -39.42 9.65
N GLY A 854 -17.58 -40.59 9.94
CA GLY A 854 -17.05 -41.88 9.48
C GLY A 854 -17.07 -42.02 7.95
N GLU A 855 -18.16 -42.58 7.42
CA GLU A 855 -18.36 -42.80 5.98
C GLU A 855 -18.85 -41.54 5.24
N ASP A 856 -19.42 -40.56 5.97
CA ASP A 856 -20.01 -39.34 5.38
C ASP A 856 -18.98 -38.20 5.19
N SER A 857 -17.74 -38.41 5.61
CA SER A 857 -16.68 -37.39 5.59
C SER A 857 -16.13 -37.17 4.18
N PRO A 858 -15.73 -35.93 3.86
CA PRO A 858 -15.19 -35.59 2.55
C PRO A 858 -13.75 -36.08 2.32
N TYR A 859 -13.09 -36.61 3.36
CA TYR A 859 -11.80 -37.25 3.23
C TYR A 859 -11.88 -38.46 2.30
N SER A 860 -10.95 -38.51 1.37
CA SER A 860 -10.78 -39.62 0.44
C SER A 860 -10.33 -40.86 1.22
N ASP A 861 -10.59 -42.05 0.67
CA ASP A 861 -10.09 -43.27 1.30
C ASP A 861 -8.56 -43.41 1.09
N SER A 862 -7.97 -44.45 1.69
CA SER A 862 -6.54 -44.71 1.55
C SER A 862 -6.10 -45.02 0.11
N ASN A 863 -7.01 -45.49 -0.75
CA ASN A 863 -6.68 -45.82 -2.14
C ASN A 863 -6.63 -44.58 -3.04
N ASN A 864 -7.33 -43.51 -2.62
CA ASN A 864 -7.44 -42.25 -3.34
C ASN A 864 -6.65 -41.12 -2.65
N GLY A 865 -5.63 -41.44 -1.84
CA GLY A 865 -4.73 -40.43 -1.30
C GLY A 865 -5.17 -39.73 -0.01
N GLY A 866 -6.22 -40.21 0.67
CA GLY A 866 -6.75 -39.56 1.88
C GLY A 866 -5.75 -39.41 3.02
N GLN A 867 -4.71 -40.25 3.03
CA GLN A 867 -3.66 -40.26 4.05
C GLN A 867 -2.82 -38.97 4.05
N CYS A 868 -2.71 -38.30 2.91
CA CYS A 868 -1.96 -37.03 2.75
C CYS A 868 -2.89 -35.83 2.55
N GLN A 869 -4.21 -36.01 2.61
CA GLN A 869 -5.16 -34.98 2.24
C GLN A 869 -5.22 -33.88 3.31
N GLN A 870 -5.14 -32.63 2.87
CA GLN A 870 -5.31 -31.45 3.73
C GLN A 870 -6.78 -30.99 3.72
N ALA A 871 -7.24 -30.46 4.85
CA ALA A 871 -8.59 -29.93 4.99
C ALA A 871 -8.58 -28.57 5.69
N TYR A 872 -9.26 -27.61 5.07
CA TYR A 872 -9.30 -26.21 5.45
C TYR A 872 -10.75 -25.77 5.69
N CYS A 873 -10.94 -24.82 6.60
CA CYS A 873 -12.17 -24.07 6.79
C CYS A 873 -11.83 -22.58 6.69
N ILE A 874 -12.47 -21.86 5.76
CA ILE A 874 -12.38 -20.40 5.69
C ILE A 874 -13.67 -19.84 6.22
N MET A 875 -13.59 -19.18 7.37
CA MET A 875 -14.74 -18.63 8.07
C MET A 875 -14.77 -17.12 7.93
N MET A 876 -15.92 -16.55 7.60
CA MET A 876 -16.11 -15.10 7.52
C MET A 876 -17.30 -14.71 8.39
N THR A 877 -17.22 -13.53 9.03
CA THR A 877 -18.37 -12.90 9.70
C THR A 877 -18.30 -11.37 9.64
N ASP A 878 -19.47 -10.73 9.56
CA ASP A 878 -19.62 -9.26 9.58
C ASP A 878 -20.08 -8.72 10.96
N GLY A 879 -20.03 -9.56 11.99
CA GLY A 879 -20.60 -9.25 13.28
C GLY A 879 -20.06 -10.11 14.41
N TYR A 880 -20.48 -9.74 15.63
CA TYR A 880 -20.14 -10.48 16.83
C TYR A 880 -20.95 -11.78 16.88
N TYR A 881 -20.26 -12.91 17.05
CA TYR A 881 -20.96 -14.18 17.14
C TYR A 881 -21.82 -14.23 18.41
N ASN A 882 -22.98 -14.89 18.32
CA ASN A 882 -23.94 -14.95 19.42
C ASN A 882 -24.61 -16.33 19.55
N GLY A 883 -25.27 -16.54 20.68
CA GLY A 883 -26.05 -17.75 20.97
C GLY A 883 -25.33 -18.77 21.84
N SER A 884 -26.06 -19.83 22.20
CA SER A 884 -25.61 -20.78 23.22
C SER A 884 -24.34 -21.53 22.84
N ASP A 885 -23.59 -21.90 23.88
CA ASP A 885 -22.39 -22.72 23.83
C ASP A 885 -22.49 -23.89 22.81
N PRO A 886 -21.39 -24.23 22.11
CA PRO A 886 -21.36 -25.39 21.22
C PRO A 886 -21.59 -26.74 21.93
N SER A 887 -21.64 -26.75 23.27
CA SER A 887 -21.77 -27.88 24.18
C SER A 887 -20.73 -28.98 23.96
N SER A 888 -20.09 -29.42 25.04
CA SER A 888 -19.16 -30.57 25.04
C SER A 888 -17.91 -30.40 24.15
N VAL A 889 -17.43 -29.16 23.99
CA VAL A 889 -16.08 -28.88 23.48
C VAL A 889 -15.14 -28.80 24.68
N GLY A 890 -15.47 -27.99 25.69
CA GLY A 890 -14.62 -27.68 26.85
C GLY A 890 -13.36 -26.90 26.44
N ASN A 891 -12.48 -26.62 27.40
CA ASN A 891 -11.18 -26.02 27.10
C ASN A 891 -10.27 -27.04 26.36
N GLN A 892 -9.90 -26.71 25.13
CA GLN A 892 -9.10 -27.53 24.23
C GLN A 892 -7.71 -26.98 24.00
N ASP A 893 -7.42 -25.73 24.33
CA ASP A 893 -6.08 -25.15 24.19
C ASP A 893 -5.30 -25.08 25.51
N ALA A 894 -5.92 -25.43 26.63
CA ALA A 894 -5.27 -25.61 27.91
C ALA A 894 -4.10 -26.60 27.79
N ASP A 895 -2.97 -26.21 28.38
CA ASP A 895 -1.73 -26.98 28.38
C ASP A 895 -1.96 -28.40 28.91
N THR A 896 -2.07 -29.34 27.97
CA THR A 896 -2.28 -30.74 28.25
C THR A 896 -0.94 -31.44 28.17
N ALA A 897 -0.35 -31.71 29.34
CA ALA A 897 0.96 -32.32 29.47
C ALA A 897 1.19 -33.49 28.49
N GLY A 898 2.08 -33.27 27.52
CA GLY A 898 2.50 -34.26 26.51
C GLY A 898 1.81 -34.14 25.15
N ASN A 899 0.94 -33.15 24.93
CA ASN A 899 0.45 -32.79 23.60
C ASN A 899 1.27 -31.62 23.02
N PRO A 900 1.94 -31.78 21.87
CA PRO A 900 2.76 -30.71 21.27
C PRO A 900 1.93 -29.63 20.56
N TYR A 901 0.61 -29.75 20.49
CA TYR A 901 -0.26 -28.90 19.69
C TYR A 901 -1.08 -27.87 20.49
N ASP A 902 -1.15 -28.02 21.83
CA ASP A 902 -1.86 -27.11 22.76
C ASP A 902 -0.89 -26.49 23.79
N GLY A 903 -1.38 -25.58 24.65
CA GLY A 903 -0.59 -24.90 25.67
C GLY A 903 0.16 -23.63 25.21
N GLY A 904 0.80 -22.93 26.15
CA GLY A 904 1.61 -21.73 25.86
C GLY A 904 0.80 -20.58 25.26
N GLU A 905 1.33 -19.98 24.19
CA GLU A 905 0.73 -18.85 23.44
C GLU A 905 -0.68 -19.14 22.87
N PHE A 906 -1.02 -20.41 22.73
CA PHE A 906 -2.33 -20.86 22.25
C PHE A 906 -3.39 -20.92 23.35
N ALA A 907 -2.98 -20.97 24.61
CA ALA A 907 -3.85 -21.36 25.71
C ALA A 907 -4.55 -20.17 26.36
N ASP A 908 -5.79 -20.40 26.78
CA ASP A 908 -6.47 -19.54 27.73
C ASP A 908 -7.08 -20.34 28.91
N THR A 909 -7.88 -19.68 29.76
CA THR A 909 -8.58 -20.34 30.88
C THR A 909 -10.07 -20.55 30.64
N TYR A 910 -10.55 -20.16 29.46
CA TYR A 910 -11.94 -20.16 29.05
C TYR A 910 -12.30 -21.50 28.41
N SER A 911 -13.57 -21.72 28.11
CA SER A 911 -14.04 -23.02 27.62
C SER A 911 -15.19 -22.83 26.65
N ASP A 912 -15.29 -23.76 25.70
CA ASP A 912 -16.31 -23.72 24.66
C ASP A 912 -16.25 -22.41 23.81
N THR A 913 -15.05 -21.83 23.66
CA THR A 913 -14.77 -20.68 22.78
C THR A 913 -14.67 -21.11 21.31
N LEU A 914 -14.55 -20.16 20.39
CA LEU A 914 -14.30 -20.47 18.98
C LEU A 914 -12.88 -21.03 18.81
N ALA A 915 -11.91 -20.51 19.57
CA ALA A 915 -10.55 -21.01 19.62
C ALA A 915 -10.47 -22.45 20.11
N ASP A 916 -11.28 -22.84 21.10
CA ASP A 916 -11.40 -24.23 21.55
C ASP A 916 -11.91 -25.16 20.45
N VAL A 917 -12.89 -24.71 19.67
CA VAL A 917 -13.44 -25.48 18.56
C VAL A 917 -12.36 -25.71 17.49
N ALA A 918 -11.66 -24.66 17.07
CA ALA A 918 -10.56 -24.77 16.11
C ALA A 918 -9.47 -25.72 16.62
N MET A 919 -9.01 -25.52 17.86
CA MET A 919 -7.99 -26.35 18.50
C MET A 919 -8.41 -27.82 18.58
N LYS A 920 -9.68 -28.12 18.88
CA LYS A 920 -10.20 -29.50 18.93
C LYS A 920 -10.02 -30.24 17.62
N TYR A 921 -10.33 -29.60 16.49
CA TYR A 921 -10.27 -30.23 15.17
C TYR A 921 -8.90 -30.12 14.51
N TYR A 922 -8.01 -29.29 15.05
CA TYR A 922 -6.60 -29.27 14.72
C TYR A 922 -5.81 -30.37 15.45
N LYS A 923 -5.88 -30.44 16.79
CA LYS A 923 -4.98 -31.31 17.59
C LYS A 923 -5.32 -32.81 17.53
N ASN A 924 -6.55 -33.16 17.15
CA ASN A 924 -7.02 -34.54 17.13
C ASN A 924 -6.99 -35.13 15.72
N ASP A 925 -6.60 -36.41 15.63
CA ASP A 925 -6.70 -37.20 14.40
C ASP A 925 -8.18 -37.44 14.03
N LEU A 926 -8.64 -36.74 13.00
CA LEU A 926 -10.01 -36.79 12.51
C LEU A 926 -10.32 -38.12 11.80
N LYS A 927 -9.30 -38.83 11.29
CA LYS A 927 -9.46 -40.07 10.50
C LYS A 927 -8.48 -41.15 10.95
N THR A 928 -8.71 -41.67 12.16
CA THR A 928 -7.93 -42.78 12.75
C THR A 928 -7.82 -44.07 11.93
N ASN A 929 -8.59 -44.22 10.84
CA ASN A 929 -8.52 -45.34 9.89
C ASN A 929 -7.54 -45.09 8.73
N LEU A 930 -7.04 -43.86 8.57
CA LEU A 930 -6.01 -43.47 7.62
C LEU A 930 -4.64 -43.42 8.32
N VAL A 931 -3.58 -43.35 7.51
CA VAL A 931 -2.21 -43.21 8.03
C VAL A 931 -1.89 -41.72 8.12
N ASN A 932 -1.18 -41.33 9.16
CA ASN A 932 -0.82 -39.94 9.45
C ASN A 932 0.42 -39.53 8.64
N VAL A 933 0.18 -39.03 7.43
CA VAL A 933 1.19 -38.50 6.50
C VAL A 933 0.74 -37.20 5.84
N VAL A 934 -0.09 -36.40 6.54
CA VAL A 934 -0.42 -35.04 6.11
C VAL A 934 0.86 -34.19 6.10
N PRO A 935 1.13 -33.42 5.04
CA PRO A 935 2.32 -32.56 4.98
C PRO A 935 2.35 -31.50 6.08
N THR A 936 3.52 -31.25 6.65
CA THR A 936 3.76 -30.24 7.68
C THR A 936 4.43 -28.99 7.11
N SER A 937 4.24 -27.83 7.74
CA SER A 937 4.93 -26.57 7.48
C SER A 937 5.56 -26.01 8.76
N ALA A 938 6.17 -24.82 8.70
CA ALA A 938 6.65 -24.13 9.90
C ALA A 938 5.50 -23.77 10.86
N ASP A 939 4.34 -23.44 10.29
CA ASP A 939 3.13 -23.03 11.04
C ASP A 939 2.28 -24.25 11.46
N ASP A 940 2.39 -25.38 10.77
CA ASP A 940 1.56 -26.58 10.97
C ASP A 940 2.41 -27.86 11.08
N LEU A 941 2.53 -28.38 12.29
CA LEU A 941 3.35 -29.56 12.60
C LEU A 941 2.55 -30.87 12.64
N ALA A 942 1.24 -30.83 12.38
CA ALA A 942 0.36 -31.97 12.53
C ALA A 942 0.43 -32.92 11.33
N THR A 943 0.83 -34.17 11.58
CA THR A 943 0.91 -35.21 10.53
C THR A 943 -0.38 -36.02 10.36
N HIS A 944 -1.33 -35.90 11.30
CA HIS A 944 -2.63 -36.56 11.25
C HIS A 944 -3.64 -35.78 10.43
N GLN A 945 -4.75 -36.40 10.02
CA GLN A 945 -5.84 -35.68 9.37
C GLN A 945 -6.46 -34.69 10.35
N HIS A 946 -6.40 -33.41 10.01
CA HIS A 946 -6.84 -32.31 10.87
C HIS A 946 -7.49 -31.19 10.05
N MET A 947 -8.10 -30.21 10.73
CA MET A 947 -8.69 -29.03 10.10
C MET A 947 -7.84 -27.80 10.39
N VAL A 948 -7.39 -27.13 9.34
CA VAL A 948 -6.80 -25.78 9.43
C VAL A 948 -7.91 -24.73 9.34
N THR A 949 -7.91 -23.75 10.24
CA THR A 949 -8.98 -22.74 10.32
C THR A 949 -8.45 -21.35 9.97
N TYR A 950 -8.96 -20.77 8.89
CA TYR A 950 -8.78 -19.36 8.56
C TYR A 950 -10.00 -18.56 8.98
N SER A 951 -9.80 -17.30 9.34
CA SER A 951 -10.90 -16.40 9.69
C SER A 951 -10.76 -15.03 9.05
N ILE A 952 -11.90 -14.45 8.68
CA ILE A 952 -12.01 -13.10 8.13
C ILE A 952 -13.03 -12.32 8.98
N SER A 953 -12.61 -11.17 9.48
CA SER A 953 -13.51 -10.20 10.09
C SER A 953 -13.86 -9.11 9.08
N PHE A 954 -15.15 -8.90 8.83
CA PHE A 954 -15.62 -7.92 7.85
C PHE A 954 -16.28 -6.71 8.52
N GLY A 955 -15.57 -5.59 8.52
CA GLY A 955 -15.96 -4.29 9.09
C GLY A 955 -16.08 -4.28 10.61
N MET A 956 -15.41 -5.22 11.28
CA MET A 956 -15.47 -5.39 12.73
C MET A 956 -14.06 -5.47 13.31
N GLU A 957 -13.89 -4.92 14.51
CA GLU A 957 -12.60 -4.89 15.20
C GLU A 957 -12.63 -5.71 16.48
N GLY A 958 -11.49 -6.32 16.79
CA GLY A 958 -11.23 -6.97 18.07
C GLY A 958 -10.93 -5.99 19.21
N VAL A 959 -10.72 -6.53 20.41
CA VAL A 959 -10.17 -5.79 21.56
C VAL A 959 -8.70 -5.43 21.32
N TYR A 960 -7.99 -6.31 20.64
CA TYR A 960 -6.58 -6.16 20.26
C TYR A 960 -6.50 -6.06 18.76
N ASP A 961 -5.58 -5.24 18.28
CA ASP A 961 -5.17 -5.24 16.89
C ASP A 961 -4.14 -6.36 16.68
N PRO A 962 -4.38 -7.35 15.79
CA PRO A 962 -3.39 -8.38 15.48
C PRO A 962 -2.06 -7.84 14.96
N ASP A 963 -2.04 -6.65 14.37
CA ASP A 963 -0.82 -6.03 13.83
C ASP A 963 0.15 -5.62 14.95
N ASP A 964 -0.38 -5.36 16.17
CA ASP A 964 0.41 -5.15 17.39
C ASP A 964 1.07 -6.44 17.90
N TYR A 965 0.72 -7.60 17.33
CA TYR A 965 1.17 -8.94 17.73
C TYR A 965 1.62 -9.75 16.50
N SER A 966 2.34 -9.09 15.59
CA SER A 966 2.81 -9.67 14.32
C SER A 966 3.64 -10.96 14.46
N ASN A 967 4.26 -11.16 15.63
CA ASN A 967 5.02 -12.37 15.96
C ASN A 967 4.18 -13.49 16.60
N CYS A 968 2.90 -13.31 16.91
CA CYS A 968 2.05 -14.37 17.47
C CYS A 968 1.86 -15.51 16.43
N PRO A 969 2.11 -16.81 16.74
CA PRO A 969 2.45 -17.42 18.04
C PRO A 969 3.95 -17.85 18.18
N LEU A 970 4.87 -17.12 17.56
CA LEU A 970 6.31 -17.35 17.58
C LEU A 970 6.98 -16.64 18.78
N GLY A 971 7.09 -17.31 19.92
CA GLY A 971 7.87 -16.79 21.06
C GLY A 971 7.27 -17.13 22.41
N VAL A 972 7.85 -16.54 23.47
CA VAL A 972 7.24 -16.47 24.80
C VAL A 972 6.62 -15.09 24.93
N ASP A 973 5.36 -15.01 25.33
CA ASP A 973 4.54 -13.78 25.43
C ASP A 973 4.36 -13.05 24.07
N SER A 974 4.34 -13.80 22.96
CA SER A 974 4.16 -13.26 21.60
C SER A 974 2.70 -12.95 21.25
N CYS A 975 1.75 -13.56 21.95
CA CYS A 975 0.31 -13.37 21.78
C CYS A 975 -0.29 -12.57 22.95
N PRO A 976 -1.44 -11.90 22.75
CA PRO A 976 -2.12 -11.20 23.83
C PRO A 976 -2.70 -12.16 24.87
N ASP A 977 -2.99 -11.63 26.06
CA ASP A 977 -3.88 -12.30 27.01
C ASP A 977 -5.29 -12.40 26.40
N TRP A 978 -5.64 -13.60 25.91
CA TRP A 978 -6.91 -13.88 25.24
C TRP A 978 -8.10 -13.55 26.16
N PRO A 979 -9.08 -12.74 25.71
CA PRO A 979 -10.14 -12.24 26.59
C PRO A 979 -11.32 -13.22 26.73
N ASP A 980 -11.97 -13.21 27.90
CA ASP A 980 -13.21 -13.97 28.15
C ASP A 980 -14.35 -13.50 27.25
N VAL A 981 -14.89 -14.36 26.39
CA VAL A 981 -16.04 -14.01 25.55
C VAL A 981 -17.34 -14.21 26.34
N ASP A 982 -18.02 -13.09 26.64
CA ASP A 982 -19.33 -13.13 27.27
C ASP A 982 -20.39 -13.56 26.26
N GLU A 983 -21.03 -14.70 26.51
CA GLU A 983 -21.94 -15.37 25.58
C GLU A 983 -23.20 -14.55 25.23
N ASP A 984 -23.51 -13.51 26.00
CA ASP A 984 -24.73 -12.71 25.91
C ASP A 984 -24.50 -11.26 25.43
N SER A 985 -23.24 -10.85 25.18
CA SER A 985 -22.94 -9.51 24.68
C SER A 985 -22.29 -9.56 23.30
N GLU A 986 -22.97 -9.01 22.29
CA GLU A 986 -22.37 -8.60 21.02
C GLU A 986 -21.15 -7.68 21.31
N ASP A 987 -19.94 -8.27 21.36
CA ASP A 987 -18.75 -7.64 21.94
C ASP A 987 -17.50 -7.91 21.10
N LYS A 988 -16.62 -6.90 21.00
CA LYS A 988 -15.27 -6.93 20.41
C LYS A 988 -14.45 -8.15 20.82
N ARG A 989 -14.66 -8.68 22.04
CA ARG A 989 -14.02 -9.91 22.54
C ARG A 989 -14.25 -11.12 21.62
N SER A 990 -15.42 -11.20 20.97
CA SER A 990 -15.74 -12.29 20.03
C SER A 990 -14.94 -12.22 18.72
N ILE A 991 -14.52 -11.02 18.28
CA ILE A 991 -13.61 -10.86 17.14
C ILE A 991 -12.18 -11.20 17.53
N THR A 992 -11.77 -10.90 18.77
CA THR A 992 -10.48 -11.39 19.28
C THR A 992 -10.44 -12.91 19.36
N ASP A 993 -11.52 -13.57 19.80
CA ASP A 993 -11.62 -15.04 19.77
C ASP A 993 -11.71 -15.62 18.34
N LEU A 994 -12.20 -14.84 17.38
CA LEU A 994 -12.13 -15.18 15.95
C LEU A 994 -10.69 -15.22 15.42
N TRP A 995 -9.84 -14.29 15.87
CA TRP A 995 -8.41 -14.31 15.58
C TRP A 995 -7.72 -15.46 16.33
N HIS A 996 -8.01 -15.64 17.62
CA HIS A 996 -7.49 -16.76 18.42
C HIS A 996 -7.82 -18.12 17.80
N ALA A 997 -9.00 -18.28 17.20
CA ALA A 997 -9.38 -19.48 16.44
C ALA A 997 -8.52 -19.72 15.19
N ALA A 998 -8.09 -18.68 14.48
CA ALA A 998 -7.13 -18.86 13.38
C ALA A 998 -5.76 -19.31 13.90
N VAL A 999 -5.29 -18.72 15.00
CA VAL A 999 -4.02 -19.11 15.65
C VAL A 999 -4.08 -20.56 16.13
N ASN A 1000 -5.15 -20.94 16.83
CA ASN A 1000 -5.38 -22.29 17.33
C ASN A 1000 -5.59 -23.32 16.20
N GLY A 1001 -6.15 -22.89 15.07
CA GLY A 1001 -6.32 -23.69 13.87
C GLY A 1001 -5.16 -23.65 12.88
N ARG A 1002 -4.04 -22.98 13.21
CA ARG A 1002 -2.86 -22.78 12.32
C ARG A 1002 -3.18 -22.17 10.95
N GLY A 1003 -4.23 -21.38 10.88
CA GLY A 1003 -4.53 -20.54 9.72
C GLY A 1003 -4.03 -19.12 9.92
N LYS A 1004 -4.69 -18.19 9.23
CA LYS A 1004 -4.44 -16.76 9.26
C LYS A 1004 -5.77 -16.03 9.53
N PHE A 1005 -5.66 -14.90 10.22
CA PHE A 1005 -6.77 -13.98 10.45
C PHE A 1005 -6.60 -12.78 9.52
N MET A 1006 -7.67 -12.40 8.81
CA MET A 1006 -7.69 -11.25 7.93
C MET A 1006 -8.74 -10.24 8.39
N LYS A 1007 -8.38 -8.96 8.41
CA LYS A 1007 -9.33 -7.85 8.58
C LYS A 1007 -9.71 -7.30 7.20
N ALA A 1008 -10.97 -6.97 7.00
CA ALA A 1008 -11.44 -6.29 5.80
C ALA A 1008 -12.51 -5.26 6.17
N ASN A 1009 -12.33 -4.00 5.79
CA ASN A 1009 -13.27 -2.92 6.10
C ASN A 1009 -14.04 -2.44 4.87
N ASN A 1010 -13.73 -2.97 3.69
CA ASN A 1010 -14.42 -2.66 2.45
C ASN A 1010 -14.40 -3.87 1.49
N ALA A 1011 -15.13 -3.75 0.39
CA ALA A 1011 -15.25 -4.82 -0.61
C ALA A 1011 -13.91 -5.26 -1.20
N GLN A 1012 -12.99 -4.32 -1.44
CA GLN A 1012 -11.69 -4.58 -2.04
C GLN A 1012 -10.77 -5.36 -1.09
N GLN A 1013 -10.68 -4.93 0.18
CA GLN A 1013 -9.93 -5.62 1.22
C GLN A 1013 -10.47 -7.03 1.47
N LEU A 1014 -11.79 -7.24 1.37
CA LEU A 1014 -12.37 -8.57 1.50
C LEU A 1014 -11.94 -9.51 0.36
N ALA A 1015 -11.91 -9.01 -0.87
CA ALA A 1015 -11.41 -9.76 -2.01
C ALA A 1015 -9.92 -10.11 -1.84
N TYR A 1016 -9.09 -9.16 -1.42
CA TYR A 1016 -7.68 -9.40 -1.13
C TYR A 1016 -7.45 -10.41 -0.03
N ALA A 1017 -8.24 -10.34 1.06
CA ALA A 1017 -8.19 -11.32 2.13
C ALA A 1017 -8.42 -12.74 1.60
N LEU A 1018 -9.48 -12.95 0.79
CA LEU A 1018 -9.78 -14.27 0.23
C LEU A 1018 -8.69 -14.77 -0.74
N ILE A 1019 -8.12 -13.89 -1.57
CA ILE A 1019 -7.03 -14.23 -2.48
C ILE A 1019 -5.78 -14.65 -1.69
N ALA A 1020 -5.39 -13.86 -0.67
CA ALA A 1020 -4.23 -14.15 0.17
C ALA A 1020 -4.37 -15.49 0.90
N LEU A 1021 -5.57 -15.78 1.42
CA LEU A 1021 -5.86 -17.08 2.05
C LEU A 1021 -5.78 -18.24 1.06
N MET A 1022 -6.21 -18.05 -0.19
CA MET A 1022 -6.06 -19.07 -1.23
C MET A 1022 -4.63 -19.31 -1.64
N GLN A 1023 -3.83 -18.26 -1.71
CA GLN A 1023 -2.39 -18.40 -1.93
C GLN A 1023 -1.72 -19.17 -0.79
N ASP A 1024 -2.11 -18.95 0.48
CA ASP A 1024 -1.60 -19.73 1.61
C ASP A 1024 -1.97 -21.22 1.51
N VAL A 1025 -3.24 -21.51 1.17
CA VAL A 1025 -3.70 -22.89 0.92
C VAL A 1025 -2.88 -23.55 -0.19
N SER A 1026 -2.72 -22.89 -1.34
CA SER A 1026 -1.95 -23.44 -2.47
C SER A 1026 -0.46 -23.60 -2.14
N LYS A 1027 0.14 -22.73 -1.32
CA LYS A 1027 1.53 -22.89 -0.85
C LYS A 1027 1.70 -24.15 0.00
N ARG A 1028 0.70 -24.48 0.84
CA ARG A 1028 0.73 -25.68 1.69
C ARG A 1028 0.59 -27.00 0.89
N GLU A 1029 0.08 -26.95 -0.34
CA GLU A 1029 -0.12 -28.13 -1.20
C GLU A 1029 1.19 -28.68 -1.80
N GLY A 1030 2.21 -27.85 -2.06
CA GLY A 1030 3.41 -28.23 -2.81
C GLY A 1030 4.30 -29.31 -2.17
N SER A 1031 4.15 -29.60 -0.88
CA SER A 1031 5.18 -30.34 -0.12
C SER A 1031 5.17 -31.89 -0.29
N GLY A 1032 4.41 -32.47 -1.22
CA GLY A 1032 4.15 -33.91 -1.24
C GLY A 1032 4.30 -34.61 -2.59
N ALA A 1033 5.52 -34.94 -3.03
CA ALA A 1033 5.73 -35.96 -4.07
C ALA A 1033 6.18 -37.31 -3.49
N SER A 1034 5.63 -38.39 -4.06
CA SER A 1034 5.78 -39.77 -3.56
C SER A 1034 7.20 -40.33 -3.73
N VAL A 1035 7.57 -41.27 -2.85
CA VAL A 1035 8.86 -41.98 -2.90
C VAL A 1035 8.86 -43.01 -4.03
N ALA A 1036 9.75 -42.83 -5.01
CA ALA A 1036 10.00 -43.84 -6.04
C ALA A 1036 11.14 -44.79 -5.60
N VAL A 1037 10.88 -46.09 -5.57
CA VAL A 1037 11.90 -47.11 -5.29
C VAL A 1037 12.28 -47.81 -6.58
N ASN A 1038 13.56 -47.78 -6.93
CA ASN A 1038 14.08 -48.31 -8.19
C ASN A 1038 14.11 -49.85 -8.31
N SER A 1039 13.42 -50.61 -7.44
CA SER A 1039 13.52 -52.09 -7.48
C SER A 1039 12.35 -52.87 -6.89
N HIS A 1040 12.12 -54.07 -7.43
CA HIS A 1040 11.08 -55.03 -7.01
C HIS A 1040 11.44 -55.88 -5.76
N GLU A 1041 12.60 -55.70 -5.12
CA GLU A 1041 12.95 -56.44 -3.89
C GLU A 1041 14.00 -55.67 -3.05
N LEU A 1042 13.68 -55.38 -1.78
CA LEU A 1042 14.55 -54.62 -0.87
C LEU A 1042 15.73 -55.47 -0.38
N LYS A 1043 16.96 -55.00 -0.61
CA LYS A 1043 18.20 -55.60 -0.10
C LYS A 1043 19.01 -54.57 0.70
N GLN A 1044 19.93 -55.06 1.52
CA GLN A 1044 20.82 -54.20 2.28
C GLN A 1044 21.69 -53.37 1.31
N GLY A 1045 21.49 -52.04 1.29
CA GLY A 1045 22.16 -51.10 0.39
C GLY A 1045 21.27 -50.42 -0.65
N THR A 1046 19.96 -50.70 -0.70
CA THR A 1046 19.01 -49.95 -1.55
C THR A 1046 18.95 -48.48 -1.10
N ARG A 1047 19.11 -47.54 -2.04
CA ARG A 1047 18.98 -46.09 -1.82
C ARG A 1047 17.59 -45.63 -2.26
N MET A 1048 17.01 -44.75 -1.46
CA MET A 1048 15.68 -44.17 -1.64
C MET A 1048 15.84 -42.73 -2.14
N TYR A 1049 15.02 -42.33 -3.12
CA TYR A 1049 15.00 -40.98 -3.65
C TYR A 1049 13.54 -40.48 -3.60
N GLN A 1050 13.36 -39.27 -3.06
CA GLN A 1050 12.09 -38.58 -2.96
C GLN A 1050 12.29 -37.23 -3.65
N GLY A 1051 11.49 -36.95 -4.68
CA GLY A 1051 11.39 -35.61 -5.23
C GLY A 1051 10.36 -34.82 -4.42
N THR A 1052 10.61 -33.54 -4.21
CA THR A 1052 9.63 -32.56 -3.72
C THR A 1052 9.47 -31.49 -4.79
N TYR A 1053 8.48 -30.60 -4.74
CA TYR A 1053 8.53 -29.38 -5.55
C TYR A 1053 7.78 -28.24 -4.86
N ASN A 1054 8.24 -27.02 -5.02
CA ASN A 1054 7.56 -25.82 -4.56
C ASN A 1054 6.96 -25.12 -5.79
N SER A 1055 5.65 -24.94 -5.81
CA SER A 1055 4.93 -24.30 -6.92
C SER A 1055 5.11 -22.79 -6.99
N ALA A 1056 5.51 -22.14 -5.90
CA ALA A 1056 5.73 -20.69 -5.87
C ALA A 1056 7.05 -20.28 -6.54
N GLY A 1057 8.03 -21.19 -6.62
CA GLY A 1057 9.33 -20.95 -7.27
C GLY A 1057 9.74 -22.00 -8.30
N TRP A 1058 8.83 -22.94 -8.63
CA TRP A 1058 9.08 -24.08 -9.52
C TRP A 1058 10.38 -24.87 -9.23
N SER A 1059 10.76 -24.99 -7.95
CA SER A 1059 11.99 -25.67 -7.52
C SER A 1059 11.67 -27.03 -6.88
N GLY A 1060 12.42 -28.12 -7.16
CA GLY A 1060 12.10 -29.46 -6.64
C GLY A 1060 13.26 -30.42 -6.39
#